data_AF-A0A431HHH6-F1
#
_entry.id   AF-A0A431HHH6-F1
#
_cell.length_a   1.000
_cell.length_b   1.000
_cell.length_c   1.000
_cell.angle_alpha   90.00
_cell.angle_beta   90.00
_cell.angle_gamma   90.00
#
_symmetry.space_group_name_H-M   'P 1'
#
loop_
_entity.id
_entity.type
_entity.pdbx_description
1 polymer ?
#
loop_
_entity_poly.entity_id
_entity_poly.type
_entity_poly.pdbx_seq_one_letter_code
_entity_poly.pdbx_strand_id
1 'polypeptide(L)'
;MPDITDTLTINGYSQPGSTVNTANSPAAFNGTLTIEINGENLSNDDALFIDTGADDSIIRGLVINRVDGSAIMIRASNVVVQGNYIGTDNTGLVGVGNVAAGVNNSGIGTALNALVGGLTAASRNIISANESAGSYPGEGWTIQGNYIGLDATGMAALGNATVGGSGGLSIDGVNDVTVGGAGTAQNVISGNLSHGVAPHETTGLVVDNNLVGLARDGTTILGNGAAGIVLTESQDATVTNNQISGAQADGIYLDQVDGADITDNIIIDNSVTGLAANNSSSVNITNNTITDSTGRGVSLDGSTDMLIQENTITDNASDGVSTSSSSALDILDNTISSNDGSARGIALAGTTDTLIQENTITDNASDGIRTATSGTVSIVDNDVSNNQRHGIDIASTQGTVVQENTITDNVRFGIRIDAGANSSEIYSNIVASNTGGVSIVNSSNTVIGDTGGLGNEIYDNAGEAGVLVSGIGGTSSGTIVQANYIGVDDSGVANSGYAPSSGGVVLTGNSNNALIGGTQPTEGNVIVANNSAGIVVGEATVSSVGVFSPSKNSILGNTIYNNEPGSFSAFSSFIAPGLSIDLLGFTISNSFVPQATYEAGPTLNDAGDADTGANNYMNFPVLNAATQTGTSLALNYDLDAEDSPTDEYRVEFFANDIADPSGHGEGQAFLGAVTASNGDSNIATLSLPNGTDLTGKVISATTTAIDSTTDSGFGSTSEFSAVLSAQVVAAPTSPTSLSSGNGLTKTGQNTFQTIFIGTSIVSAVLAVLMSRRKYIYRIHS
;
A
#
# COMPACT_ATOMS: atom_id res chain seq x y z
N MET A 1 -59.01 -13.03 -5.78
CA MET A 1 -59.88 -13.75 -6.76
C MET A 1 -60.22 -15.13 -6.18
N PRO A 2 -60.93 -16.09 -6.83
CA PRO A 2 -60.79 -17.49 -6.42
C PRO A 2 -59.31 -17.93 -6.52
N ASP A 3 -58.90 -18.81 -5.61
CA ASP A 3 -57.55 -19.37 -5.57
C ASP A 3 -57.31 -20.28 -6.78
N ILE A 4 -56.08 -20.28 -7.30
CA ILE A 4 -55.68 -21.09 -8.45
C ILE A 4 -55.00 -22.35 -7.94
N THR A 5 -55.69 -23.49 -8.04
CA THR A 5 -55.29 -24.79 -7.47
C THR A 5 -54.94 -25.85 -8.52
N ASP A 6 -55.08 -25.54 -9.80
CA ASP A 6 -54.77 -26.41 -10.95
C ASP A 6 -53.85 -25.66 -11.92
N THR A 7 -52.88 -26.36 -12.53
CA THR A 7 -51.94 -25.79 -13.52
C THR A 7 -52.68 -25.11 -14.67
N LEU A 8 -52.39 -23.82 -14.91
CA LEU A 8 -53.03 -23.06 -15.98
C LEU A 8 -52.13 -21.98 -16.61
N THR A 9 -52.61 -21.37 -17.71
CA THR A 9 -51.96 -20.24 -18.37
C THR A 9 -52.92 -19.06 -18.46
N ILE A 10 -52.69 -18.00 -17.69
CA ILE A 10 -53.36 -16.71 -17.84
C ILE A 10 -52.59 -15.91 -18.90
N ASN A 11 -53.28 -15.54 -19.99
CA ASN A 11 -52.64 -14.93 -21.15
C ASN A 11 -53.41 -13.69 -21.63
N GLY A 12 -53.15 -12.53 -21.03
CA GLY A 12 -53.77 -11.26 -21.40
C GLY A 12 -53.46 -10.79 -22.84
N TYR A 13 -52.41 -11.34 -23.46
CA TYR A 13 -52.14 -11.17 -24.90
C TYR A 13 -53.14 -11.87 -25.82
N SER A 14 -54.06 -12.70 -25.29
CA SER A 14 -55.20 -13.23 -26.06
C SER A 14 -56.34 -12.22 -26.25
N GLN A 15 -56.35 -11.13 -25.47
CA GLN A 15 -57.36 -10.07 -25.58
C GLN A 15 -57.10 -9.18 -26.81
N PRO A 16 -58.10 -8.98 -27.70
CA PRO A 16 -57.97 -8.06 -28.82
C PRO A 16 -57.62 -6.64 -28.37
N GLY A 17 -56.48 -6.13 -28.86
CA GLY A 17 -55.92 -4.83 -28.48
C GLY A 17 -54.64 -4.94 -27.65
N SER A 18 -54.39 -6.07 -26.98
CA SER A 18 -53.11 -6.32 -26.33
C SER A 18 -52.00 -6.64 -27.34
N THR A 19 -50.77 -6.21 -27.06
CA THR A 19 -49.55 -6.52 -27.82
C THR A 19 -48.40 -6.88 -26.88
N VAL A 20 -47.59 -7.86 -27.27
CA VAL A 20 -46.33 -8.19 -26.58
C VAL A 20 -45.30 -7.08 -26.76
N ASN A 21 -44.43 -6.88 -25.78
CA ASN A 21 -43.25 -6.03 -25.98
C ASN A 21 -42.28 -6.69 -26.97
N THR A 22 -41.74 -5.86 -27.86
CA THR A 22 -40.76 -6.23 -28.88
C THR A 22 -39.47 -5.41 -28.77
N ALA A 23 -39.42 -4.46 -27.83
CA ALA A 23 -38.25 -3.62 -27.57
C ALA A 23 -37.25 -4.33 -26.64
N ASN A 24 -36.11 -4.73 -27.21
CA ASN A 24 -34.90 -5.07 -26.45
C ASN A 24 -34.28 -3.77 -25.90
N SER A 25 -33.76 -3.79 -24.67
CA SER A 25 -32.92 -2.69 -24.18
C SER A 25 -31.69 -2.55 -25.10
N PRO A 26 -31.19 -1.35 -25.48
CA PRO A 26 -31.64 0.02 -25.25
C PRO A 26 -33.11 0.44 -25.15
N ALA A 27 -34.01 -0.05 -26.01
CA ALA A 27 -35.26 0.63 -26.33
C ALA A 27 -36.36 0.53 -25.24
N ALA A 28 -37.13 1.62 -25.10
CA ALA A 28 -38.29 1.73 -24.21
C ALA A 28 -39.38 0.69 -24.52
N PHE A 29 -40.12 0.28 -23.49
CA PHE A 29 -41.13 -0.78 -23.59
C PHE A 29 -42.26 -0.39 -24.56
N ASN A 30 -42.64 -1.29 -25.47
CA ASN A 30 -43.63 -1.02 -26.51
C ASN A 30 -44.82 -1.99 -26.56
N GLY A 31 -44.96 -2.84 -25.54
CA GLY A 31 -46.18 -3.64 -25.35
C GLY A 31 -47.38 -2.77 -24.97
N THR A 32 -48.57 -3.32 -25.13
CA THR A 32 -49.84 -2.69 -24.72
C THR A 32 -50.67 -3.76 -24.03
N LEU A 33 -51.09 -3.52 -22.79
CA LEU A 33 -51.85 -4.49 -21.99
C LEU A 33 -53.27 -3.97 -21.79
N THR A 34 -54.27 -4.78 -22.14
CA THR A 34 -55.70 -4.34 -22.11
C THR A 34 -56.56 -5.09 -21.10
N ILE A 35 -55.98 -6.02 -20.35
CA ILE A 35 -56.62 -6.68 -19.20
C ILE A 35 -56.02 -6.09 -17.93
N GLU A 36 -56.85 -5.40 -17.14
CA GLU A 36 -56.51 -4.84 -15.83
C GLU A 36 -57.26 -5.59 -14.73
N ILE A 37 -56.51 -6.11 -13.75
CA ILE A 37 -57.03 -6.59 -12.48
C ILE A 37 -56.85 -5.44 -11.48
N ASN A 38 -57.91 -4.64 -11.33
CA ASN A 38 -58.01 -3.60 -10.30
C ASN A 38 -58.44 -4.25 -8.98
N GLY A 39 -57.64 -4.04 -7.93
CA GLY A 39 -57.82 -4.65 -6.62
C GLY A 39 -58.87 -4.01 -5.70
N GLU A 40 -59.36 -2.79 -5.99
CA GLU A 40 -60.25 -1.97 -5.11
C GLU A 40 -61.52 -2.66 -4.58
N ASN A 41 -61.91 -3.80 -5.16
CA ASN A 41 -63.12 -4.55 -4.82
C ASN A 41 -62.88 -6.09 -4.78
N LEU A 42 -61.66 -6.54 -4.47
CA LEU A 42 -61.36 -7.96 -4.29
C LEU A 42 -62.03 -8.56 -3.04
N SER A 43 -62.22 -9.88 -3.07
CA SER A 43 -62.75 -10.68 -1.94
C SER A 43 -61.67 -11.26 -1.03
N ASN A 44 -60.40 -11.18 -1.48
CA ASN A 44 -59.21 -11.73 -0.85
C ASN A 44 -58.14 -10.63 -0.97
N ASP A 45 -57.20 -10.59 -0.04
CA ASP A 45 -56.18 -9.54 0.02
C ASP A 45 -55.28 -9.56 -1.23
N ASP A 46 -54.82 -10.75 -1.67
CA ASP A 46 -54.06 -10.93 -2.90
C ASP A 46 -54.96 -11.00 -4.17
N ALA A 47 -54.46 -10.46 -5.29
CA ALA A 47 -55.18 -10.48 -6.56
C ALA A 47 -55.16 -11.86 -7.23
N LEU A 48 -53.98 -12.45 -7.42
CA LEU A 48 -53.77 -13.79 -7.95
C LEU A 48 -53.01 -14.64 -6.93
N PHE A 49 -53.67 -15.67 -6.39
CA PHE A 49 -53.10 -16.61 -5.42
C PHE A 49 -52.89 -17.97 -6.09
N ILE A 50 -51.64 -18.40 -6.24
CA ILE A 50 -51.23 -19.60 -6.98
C ILE A 50 -50.87 -20.70 -5.98
N ASP A 51 -51.87 -21.47 -5.56
CA ASP A 51 -51.78 -22.42 -4.44
C ASP A 51 -51.24 -23.80 -4.86
N THR A 52 -50.97 -24.67 -3.88
CA THR A 52 -50.47 -26.03 -4.13
C THR A 52 -51.37 -26.80 -5.11
N GLY A 53 -50.76 -27.38 -6.16
CA GLY A 53 -51.45 -28.04 -7.27
C GLY A 53 -51.47 -27.23 -8.57
N ALA A 54 -51.15 -25.93 -8.51
CA ALA A 54 -50.99 -25.07 -9.68
C ALA A 54 -49.54 -24.95 -10.19
N ASP A 55 -48.73 -25.98 -9.99
CA ASP A 55 -47.32 -26.02 -10.44
C ASP A 55 -47.21 -25.84 -11.96
N ASP A 56 -46.07 -25.33 -12.45
CA ASP A 56 -45.83 -25.00 -13.87
C ASP A 56 -46.78 -23.92 -14.47
N SER A 57 -47.55 -23.19 -13.67
CA SER A 57 -48.50 -22.17 -14.15
C SER A 57 -47.82 -20.94 -14.76
N ILE A 58 -48.46 -20.33 -15.77
CA ILE A 58 -47.93 -19.17 -16.52
C ILE A 58 -48.87 -17.97 -16.40
N ILE A 59 -48.36 -16.81 -16.00
CA ILE A 59 -49.10 -15.55 -15.82
C ILE A 59 -48.48 -14.47 -16.68
N ARG A 60 -49.18 -14.01 -17.73
CA ARG A 60 -48.61 -13.02 -18.66
C ARG A 60 -49.59 -12.05 -19.32
N GLY A 61 -49.07 -10.87 -19.63
CA GLY A 61 -49.77 -9.81 -20.38
C GLY A 61 -50.91 -9.13 -19.61
N LEU A 62 -50.81 -9.08 -18.28
CA LEU A 62 -51.80 -8.48 -17.38
C LEU A 62 -51.30 -7.15 -16.80
N VAL A 63 -52.22 -6.24 -16.50
CA VAL A 63 -52.01 -5.12 -15.57
C VAL A 63 -52.60 -5.53 -14.23
N ILE A 64 -51.89 -5.38 -13.12
CA ILE A 64 -52.38 -5.73 -11.77
C ILE A 64 -52.00 -4.61 -10.79
N ASN A 65 -53.00 -3.94 -10.22
CA ASN A 65 -52.83 -2.75 -9.38
C ASN A 65 -53.97 -2.57 -8.36
N ARG A 66 -53.79 -1.64 -7.41
CA ARG A 66 -54.75 -1.26 -6.35
C ARG A 66 -55.14 -2.42 -5.42
N VAL A 67 -54.22 -3.36 -5.20
CA VAL A 67 -54.43 -4.56 -4.39
C VAL A 67 -54.03 -4.28 -2.93
N ASP A 68 -54.90 -4.66 -1.97
CA ASP A 68 -54.66 -4.49 -0.52
C ASP A 68 -53.60 -5.47 0.04
N GLY A 69 -53.37 -6.58 -0.66
CA GLY A 69 -52.25 -7.51 -0.50
C GLY A 69 -51.28 -7.47 -1.70
N SER A 70 -50.84 -8.64 -2.15
CA SER A 70 -49.86 -8.80 -3.23
C SER A 70 -50.53 -8.95 -4.59
N ALA A 71 -49.92 -8.42 -5.65
CA ALA A 71 -50.48 -8.55 -7.00
C ALA A 71 -50.41 -10.00 -7.51
N ILE A 72 -49.31 -10.72 -7.24
CA ILE A 72 -49.19 -12.16 -7.46
C ILE A 72 -48.55 -12.79 -6.22
N MET A 73 -49.26 -13.73 -5.59
CA MET A 73 -48.80 -14.52 -4.45
C MET A 73 -48.65 -15.98 -4.86
N ILE A 74 -47.49 -16.57 -4.63
CA ILE A 74 -47.09 -17.87 -5.17
C ILE A 74 -46.81 -18.86 -4.03
N ARG A 75 -47.43 -20.05 -4.10
CA ARG A 75 -47.08 -21.24 -3.30
C ARG A 75 -46.70 -22.45 -4.17
N ALA A 76 -47.25 -22.52 -5.38
CA ALA A 76 -46.89 -23.53 -6.38
C ALA A 76 -45.46 -23.33 -6.93
N SER A 77 -44.85 -24.42 -7.40
CA SER A 77 -43.48 -24.42 -7.95
C SER A 77 -43.46 -24.15 -9.45
N ASN A 78 -42.30 -23.74 -9.97
CA ASN A 78 -42.02 -23.52 -11.39
C ASN A 78 -42.92 -22.45 -12.07
N VAL A 79 -43.54 -21.56 -11.30
CA VAL A 79 -44.50 -20.57 -11.81
C VAL A 79 -43.77 -19.50 -12.63
N VAL A 80 -44.31 -19.16 -13.80
CA VAL A 80 -43.70 -18.21 -14.75
C VAL A 80 -44.51 -16.92 -14.81
N VAL A 81 -43.91 -15.79 -14.40
CA VAL A 81 -44.51 -14.45 -14.42
C VAL A 81 -43.81 -13.60 -15.47
N GLN A 82 -44.48 -13.27 -16.58
CA GLN A 82 -43.84 -12.63 -17.76
C GLN A 82 -44.67 -11.53 -18.40
N GLY A 83 -44.05 -10.43 -18.80
CA GLY A 83 -44.70 -9.42 -19.65
C GLY A 83 -45.87 -8.68 -19.00
N ASN A 84 -45.91 -8.62 -17.67
CA ASN A 84 -46.97 -7.97 -16.89
C ASN A 84 -46.58 -6.55 -16.45
N TYR A 85 -47.59 -5.72 -16.17
CA TYR A 85 -47.47 -4.41 -15.53
C TYR A 85 -48.00 -4.53 -14.10
N ILE A 86 -47.13 -4.43 -13.11
CA ILE A 86 -47.47 -4.72 -11.70
C ILE A 86 -47.25 -3.45 -10.87
N GLY A 87 -48.35 -2.93 -10.32
CA GLY A 87 -48.40 -1.68 -9.54
C GLY A 87 -48.50 -0.39 -10.38
N THR A 88 -48.55 -0.50 -11.72
CA THR A 88 -48.76 0.65 -12.62
C THR A 88 -50.14 0.64 -13.27
N ASP A 89 -50.50 1.73 -13.94
CA ASP A 89 -51.63 1.76 -14.88
C ASP A 89 -51.33 0.97 -16.17
N ASN A 90 -52.30 0.93 -17.10
CA ASN A 90 -52.14 0.20 -18.37
C ASN A 90 -51.20 0.88 -19.39
N THR A 91 -50.67 2.06 -19.10
CA THR A 91 -49.59 2.70 -19.88
C THR A 91 -48.22 2.33 -19.34
N GLY A 92 -48.14 1.96 -18.05
CA GLY A 92 -46.88 1.77 -17.32
C GLY A 92 -46.17 3.08 -16.98
N LEU A 93 -46.78 4.24 -17.22
CA LEU A 93 -46.22 5.57 -16.96
C LEU A 93 -46.73 6.20 -15.66
N VAL A 94 -47.79 5.65 -15.07
CA VAL A 94 -48.37 6.11 -13.81
C VAL A 94 -48.26 5.00 -12.78
N GLY A 95 -47.54 5.29 -11.68
CA GLY A 95 -47.57 4.47 -10.47
C GLY A 95 -48.94 4.58 -9.80
N VAL A 96 -49.53 3.44 -9.48
CA VAL A 96 -50.87 3.31 -8.87
C VAL A 96 -50.80 2.51 -7.56
N GLY A 97 -49.86 1.57 -7.50
CA GLY A 97 -49.45 0.80 -6.34
C GLY A 97 -50.25 -0.46 -6.06
N ASN A 98 -49.71 -1.22 -5.12
CA ASN A 98 -50.30 -2.33 -4.37
C ASN A 98 -49.73 -2.22 -2.96
N VAL A 99 -50.47 -2.57 -1.92
CA VAL A 99 -50.07 -2.31 -0.52
C VAL A 99 -48.98 -3.28 -0.05
N ALA A 100 -48.98 -4.53 -0.54
CA ALA A 100 -47.87 -5.46 -0.33
C ALA A 100 -46.90 -5.45 -1.52
N ALA A 101 -46.40 -6.62 -1.94
CA ALA A 101 -45.40 -6.76 -2.97
C ALA A 101 -45.98 -7.04 -4.36
N GLY A 102 -45.21 -6.75 -5.41
CA GLY A 102 -45.60 -7.03 -6.79
C GLY A 102 -45.69 -8.52 -7.09
N VAL A 103 -44.63 -9.27 -6.79
CA VAL A 103 -44.60 -10.75 -6.86
C VAL A 103 -44.06 -11.29 -5.54
N ASN A 104 -44.77 -12.23 -4.91
CA ASN A 104 -44.53 -12.63 -3.53
C ASN A 104 -44.53 -14.16 -3.39
N ASN A 105 -43.70 -14.69 -2.50
CA ASN A 105 -43.72 -16.10 -2.12
C ASN A 105 -44.55 -16.30 -0.84
N SER A 106 -45.18 -17.46 -0.68
CA SER A 106 -46.08 -17.72 0.46
C SER A 106 -45.38 -18.20 1.74
N GLY A 107 -44.05 -18.26 1.75
CA GLY A 107 -43.21 -18.74 2.84
C GLY A 107 -42.12 -19.73 2.40
N ILE A 108 -41.01 -19.74 3.17
CA ILE A 108 -39.83 -20.59 3.00
C ILE A 108 -40.21 -22.07 2.82
N GLY A 109 -39.52 -22.78 1.92
CA GLY A 109 -39.81 -24.19 1.59
C GLY A 109 -41.07 -24.41 0.75
N THR A 110 -41.66 -23.34 0.21
CA THR A 110 -42.73 -23.38 -0.81
C THR A 110 -42.35 -22.51 -2.02
N ALA A 111 -43.21 -22.48 -3.05
CA ALA A 111 -43.06 -21.59 -4.20
C ALA A 111 -41.79 -21.81 -5.05
N LEU A 112 -41.19 -23.01 -5.03
CA LEU A 112 -39.83 -23.24 -5.52
C LEU A 112 -39.64 -22.93 -7.02
N ASN A 113 -38.47 -22.41 -7.39
CA ASN A 113 -38.02 -22.27 -8.78
C ASN A 113 -38.91 -21.40 -9.70
N ALA A 114 -39.56 -20.34 -9.18
CA ALA A 114 -40.35 -19.46 -10.04
C ALA A 114 -39.47 -18.60 -10.97
N LEU A 115 -39.96 -18.33 -12.18
CA LEU A 115 -39.31 -17.49 -13.18
C LEU A 115 -40.05 -16.14 -13.30
N VAL A 116 -39.46 -15.08 -12.77
CA VAL A 116 -39.96 -13.71 -12.91
C VAL A 116 -39.21 -13.03 -14.05
N GLY A 117 -39.88 -12.92 -15.20
CA GLY A 117 -39.33 -12.33 -16.41
C GLY A 117 -38.71 -13.36 -17.37
N GLY A 118 -37.68 -12.98 -18.11
CA GLY A 118 -36.98 -13.86 -19.05
C GLY A 118 -36.15 -13.13 -20.11
N LEU A 119 -35.30 -13.89 -20.79
CA LEU A 119 -34.34 -13.48 -21.84
C LEU A 119 -34.91 -12.77 -23.09
N THR A 120 -36.19 -12.39 -23.12
CA THR A 120 -36.81 -11.76 -24.30
C THR A 120 -37.55 -10.48 -23.94
N ALA A 121 -37.61 -9.53 -24.87
CA ALA A 121 -38.42 -8.32 -24.73
C ALA A 121 -39.86 -8.61 -24.26
N ALA A 122 -40.48 -9.67 -24.79
CA ALA A 122 -41.85 -10.07 -24.46
C ALA A 122 -42.01 -10.69 -23.05
N SER A 123 -40.90 -11.08 -22.42
CA SER A 123 -40.89 -11.66 -21.07
C SER A 123 -40.73 -10.62 -19.96
N ARG A 124 -40.13 -9.46 -20.24
CA ARG A 124 -39.91 -8.35 -19.28
C ARG A 124 -41.18 -7.94 -18.56
N ASN A 125 -41.21 -8.01 -17.24
CA ASN A 125 -42.24 -7.34 -16.44
C ASN A 125 -41.81 -5.89 -16.13
N ILE A 126 -42.80 -5.05 -15.82
CA ILE A 126 -42.62 -3.79 -15.10
C ILE A 126 -43.19 -4.01 -13.69
N ILE A 127 -42.39 -3.79 -12.66
CA ILE A 127 -42.77 -4.06 -11.26
C ILE A 127 -42.42 -2.84 -10.40
N SER A 128 -43.41 -1.97 -10.17
CA SER A 128 -43.18 -0.58 -9.78
C SER A 128 -44.33 -0.02 -8.92
N ALA A 129 -44.04 0.97 -8.07
CA ALA A 129 -44.98 1.61 -7.13
C ALA A 129 -45.62 0.71 -6.05
N ASN A 130 -45.17 -0.53 -5.86
CA ASN A 130 -45.67 -1.43 -4.81
C ASN A 130 -45.12 -0.98 -3.44
N GLU A 131 -45.97 -0.81 -2.42
CA GLU A 131 -45.61 -0.13 -1.16
C GLU A 131 -44.69 -0.94 -0.23
N SER A 132 -44.58 -2.26 -0.43
CA SER A 132 -43.66 -3.12 0.33
C SER A 132 -42.36 -3.42 -0.43
N ALA A 133 -42.43 -4.21 -1.52
CA ALA A 133 -41.29 -4.55 -2.38
C ALA A 133 -41.72 -4.70 -3.83
N GLY A 134 -40.78 -4.60 -4.78
CA GLY A 134 -41.02 -5.09 -6.14
C GLY A 134 -41.29 -6.60 -6.14
N SER A 135 -40.37 -7.38 -5.59
CA SER A 135 -40.55 -8.83 -5.40
C SER A 135 -40.00 -9.33 -4.06
N TYR A 136 -40.63 -10.39 -3.54
CA TYR A 136 -40.14 -11.25 -2.45
C TYR A 136 -39.88 -12.67 -3.00
N PRO A 137 -38.67 -12.98 -3.52
CA PRO A 137 -38.36 -14.29 -4.08
C PRO A 137 -38.43 -15.43 -3.07
N GLY A 138 -38.72 -16.63 -3.58
CA GLY A 138 -38.56 -17.89 -2.87
C GLY A 138 -37.29 -18.63 -3.31
N GLU A 139 -37.07 -19.81 -2.74
CA GLU A 139 -35.90 -20.66 -3.02
C GLU A 139 -35.83 -21.09 -4.51
N GLY A 140 -34.63 -20.98 -5.10
CA GLY A 140 -34.35 -21.29 -6.51
C GLY A 140 -34.94 -20.32 -7.54
N TRP A 141 -35.49 -19.16 -7.15
CA TRP A 141 -36.12 -18.23 -8.10
C TRP A 141 -35.13 -17.61 -9.09
N THR A 142 -35.57 -17.40 -10.32
CA THR A 142 -34.82 -16.61 -11.32
C THR A 142 -35.58 -15.33 -11.67
N ILE A 143 -35.00 -14.18 -11.36
CA ILE A 143 -35.54 -12.84 -11.64
C ILE A 143 -34.68 -12.20 -12.73
N GLN A 144 -35.18 -12.11 -13.97
CA GLN A 144 -34.37 -11.71 -15.12
C GLN A 144 -35.12 -10.87 -16.16
N GLY A 145 -34.44 -9.88 -16.75
CA GLY A 145 -34.91 -9.09 -17.88
C GLY A 145 -35.93 -8.00 -17.52
N ASN A 146 -36.22 -7.77 -16.22
CA ASN A 146 -37.30 -6.92 -15.71
C ASN A 146 -36.89 -5.44 -15.56
N TYR A 147 -37.88 -4.55 -15.50
CA TYR A 147 -37.73 -3.18 -14.98
C TYR A 147 -38.42 -3.11 -13.60
N ILE A 148 -37.68 -2.72 -12.56
CA ILE A 148 -38.12 -2.75 -11.16
C ILE A 148 -37.91 -1.38 -10.50
N GLY A 149 -39.01 -0.71 -10.12
CA GLY A 149 -39.00 0.66 -9.60
C GLY A 149 -39.03 1.75 -10.68
N LEU A 150 -39.35 1.38 -11.92
CA LEU A 150 -39.26 2.21 -13.13
C LEU A 150 -40.58 2.30 -13.90
N ASP A 151 -40.71 3.32 -14.73
CA ASP A 151 -41.78 3.45 -15.71
C ASP A 151 -41.57 2.59 -16.98
N ALA A 152 -42.57 2.52 -17.84
CA ALA A 152 -42.48 1.85 -19.14
C ALA A 152 -41.47 2.49 -20.10
N THR A 153 -41.13 3.77 -19.93
CA THR A 153 -39.99 4.33 -20.68
C THR A 153 -38.65 3.85 -20.16
N GLY A 154 -38.55 3.25 -18.96
CA GLY A 154 -37.31 2.81 -18.33
C GLY A 154 -36.34 3.96 -18.01
N MET A 155 -36.86 5.20 -17.96
CA MET A 155 -36.08 6.43 -17.77
C MET A 155 -36.55 7.26 -16.56
N ALA A 156 -37.69 6.93 -15.95
CA ALA A 156 -38.22 7.63 -14.80
C ALA A 156 -38.51 6.66 -13.65
N ALA A 157 -38.24 7.10 -12.41
CA ALA A 157 -38.53 6.35 -11.21
C ALA A 157 -40.05 6.28 -10.95
N LEU A 158 -40.54 5.06 -10.70
CA LEU A 158 -41.82 4.72 -10.08
C LEU A 158 -41.51 3.71 -8.96
N GLY A 159 -40.72 4.15 -7.98
CA GLY A 159 -40.09 3.28 -6.97
C GLY A 159 -41.04 2.35 -6.23
N ASN A 160 -40.57 1.14 -5.93
CA ASN A 160 -41.20 0.30 -4.92
C ASN A 160 -40.73 0.68 -3.51
N ALA A 161 -41.40 0.10 -2.52
CA ALA A 161 -41.26 0.30 -1.09
C ALA A 161 -41.68 1.69 -0.59
N THR A 162 -41.94 1.78 0.71
CA THR A 162 -41.87 3.03 1.47
C THR A 162 -40.41 3.36 1.81
N VAL A 163 -40.14 4.61 2.22
CA VAL A 163 -38.78 5.04 2.57
C VAL A 163 -38.28 4.25 3.80
N GLY A 164 -37.19 3.49 3.63
CA GLY A 164 -36.69 2.56 4.64
C GLY A 164 -37.46 1.23 4.73
N GLY A 165 -38.30 0.91 3.74
CA GLY A 165 -38.94 -0.40 3.57
C GLY A 165 -38.07 -1.39 2.78
N SER A 166 -38.69 -2.42 2.21
CA SER A 166 -38.02 -3.61 1.66
C SER A 166 -37.35 -3.44 0.27
N GLY A 167 -37.45 -2.27 -0.35
CA GLY A 167 -36.75 -1.92 -1.59
C GLY A 167 -37.28 -2.55 -2.89
N GLY A 168 -36.38 -2.78 -3.84
CA GLY A 168 -36.69 -3.40 -5.14
C GLY A 168 -36.92 -4.91 -5.03
N LEU A 169 -35.96 -5.63 -4.46
CA LEU A 169 -36.02 -7.07 -4.17
C LEU A 169 -35.63 -7.33 -2.71
N SER A 170 -36.50 -8.01 -1.95
CA SER A 170 -36.24 -8.46 -0.57
C SER A 170 -36.13 -9.99 -0.59
N ILE A 171 -34.98 -10.56 -0.20
CA ILE A 171 -34.64 -11.98 -0.44
C ILE A 171 -34.28 -12.62 0.90
N ASP A 172 -35.30 -13.03 1.66
CA ASP A 172 -35.16 -13.29 3.09
C ASP A 172 -35.29 -14.80 3.42
N GLY A 173 -34.22 -15.41 3.93
CA GLY A 173 -34.21 -16.79 4.43
C GLY A 173 -34.35 -17.87 3.35
N VAL A 174 -33.83 -17.63 2.14
CA VAL A 174 -33.97 -18.52 0.97
C VAL A 174 -32.66 -18.68 0.18
N ASN A 175 -32.51 -19.82 -0.50
CA ASN A 175 -31.28 -20.21 -1.19
C ASN A 175 -31.41 -20.18 -2.72
N ASP A 176 -30.26 -20.26 -3.41
CA ASP A 176 -30.13 -20.49 -4.86
C ASP A 176 -30.89 -19.47 -5.75
N VAL A 177 -31.12 -18.26 -5.24
CA VAL A 177 -31.83 -17.20 -5.98
C VAL A 177 -30.89 -16.54 -6.99
N THR A 178 -31.34 -16.42 -8.25
CA THR A 178 -30.61 -15.75 -9.33
C THR A 178 -31.31 -14.44 -9.72
N VAL A 179 -30.61 -13.32 -9.55
CA VAL A 179 -31.02 -11.98 -10.00
C VAL A 179 -30.16 -11.60 -11.21
N GLY A 180 -30.77 -11.63 -12.39
CA GLY A 180 -30.12 -11.28 -13.67
C GLY A 180 -29.59 -12.51 -14.40
N GLY A 181 -28.34 -12.44 -14.85
CA GLY A 181 -27.67 -13.50 -15.61
C GLY A 181 -27.03 -13.04 -16.93
N ALA A 182 -26.21 -13.91 -17.51
CA ALA A 182 -25.46 -13.64 -18.73
C ALA A 182 -26.33 -13.17 -19.92
N GLY A 183 -25.82 -12.18 -20.66
CA GLY A 183 -26.41 -11.71 -21.91
C GLY A 183 -27.65 -10.84 -21.70
N THR A 184 -28.83 -11.37 -22.05
CA THR A 184 -30.10 -10.59 -22.07
C THR A 184 -30.95 -10.74 -20.81
N ALA A 185 -30.42 -11.38 -19.76
CA ALA A 185 -31.10 -11.57 -18.49
C ALA A 185 -31.04 -10.33 -17.56
N GLN A 186 -30.28 -9.30 -17.93
CA GLN A 186 -30.13 -8.04 -17.21
C GLN A 186 -31.47 -7.43 -16.74
N ASN A 187 -31.61 -7.23 -15.43
CA ASN A 187 -32.66 -6.37 -14.87
C ASN A 187 -32.18 -4.92 -14.80
N VAL A 188 -33.14 -4.00 -14.66
CA VAL A 188 -32.89 -2.60 -14.31
C VAL A 188 -33.66 -2.32 -13.02
N ILE A 189 -32.94 -2.12 -11.91
CA ILE A 189 -33.46 -2.12 -10.52
C ILE A 189 -33.12 -0.77 -9.87
N SER A 190 -34.00 0.22 -10.09
CA SER A 190 -33.66 1.63 -9.94
C SER A 190 -34.88 2.45 -9.54
N GLY A 191 -34.67 3.57 -8.85
CA GLY A 191 -35.71 4.48 -8.40
C GLY A 191 -36.50 4.01 -7.18
N ASN A 192 -36.14 2.88 -6.56
CA ASN A 192 -36.84 2.32 -5.39
C ASN A 192 -36.56 3.16 -4.14
N LEU A 193 -37.51 3.24 -3.21
CA LEU A 193 -37.43 4.17 -2.05
C LEU A 193 -36.58 3.63 -0.88
N SER A 194 -35.93 2.48 -1.08
CA SER A 194 -34.99 1.85 -0.16
C SER A 194 -33.92 1.14 -1.01
N HIS A 195 -33.40 -0.02 -0.58
CA HIS A 195 -32.38 -0.77 -1.30
C HIS A 195 -32.79 -1.22 -2.72
N GLY A 196 -31.82 -1.44 -3.60
CA GLY A 196 -32.07 -2.06 -4.91
C GLY A 196 -32.33 -3.56 -4.77
N VAL A 197 -31.33 -4.30 -4.27
CA VAL A 197 -31.39 -5.75 -4.01
C VAL A 197 -30.95 -6.01 -2.57
N ALA A 198 -31.79 -6.68 -1.77
CA ALA A 198 -31.59 -6.88 -0.33
C ALA A 198 -31.81 -8.34 0.13
N PRO A 199 -30.80 -9.22 -0.01
CA PRO A 199 -30.70 -10.51 0.66
C PRO A 199 -30.36 -10.46 2.16
N HIS A 200 -31.05 -11.32 2.91
CA HIS A 200 -30.87 -11.58 4.35
C HIS A 200 -30.98 -13.09 4.63
N GLU A 201 -30.07 -13.69 5.42
CA GLU A 201 -30.06 -15.14 5.71
C GLU A 201 -30.09 -16.02 4.43
N THR A 202 -29.34 -15.65 3.37
CA THR A 202 -29.32 -16.38 2.08
C THR A 202 -28.06 -17.25 1.89
N THR A 203 -28.16 -18.32 1.10
CA THR A 203 -27.00 -19.12 0.64
C THR A 203 -27.04 -19.32 -0.87
N GLY A 204 -25.90 -19.24 -1.56
CA GLY A 204 -25.82 -19.53 -3.01
C GLY A 204 -26.52 -18.50 -3.90
N LEU A 205 -26.66 -17.25 -3.42
CA LEU A 205 -27.23 -16.14 -4.18
C LEU A 205 -26.34 -15.79 -5.38
N VAL A 206 -26.94 -15.57 -6.55
CA VAL A 206 -26.26 -15.00 -7.71
C VAL A 206 -26.92 -13.68 -8.12
N VAL A 207 -26.15 -12.60 -8.18
CA VAL A 207 -26.56 -11.29 -8.71
C VAL A 207 -25.64 -10.96 -9.88
N ASP A 208 -26.05 -11.26 -11.12
CA ASP A 208 -25.22 -11.16 -12.33
C ASP A 208 -25.79 -10.15 -13.34
N ASN A 209 -24.95 -9.24 -13.86
CA ASN A 209 -25.26 -8.41 -15.03
C ASN A 209 -26.53 -7.53 -14.87
N ASN A 210 -26.70 -6.86 -13.72
CA ASN A 210 -27.82 -5.94 -13.49
C ASN A 210 -27.40 -4.46 -13.59
N LEU A 211 -28.34 -3.60 -14.01
CA LEU A 211 -28.24 -2.15 -13.82
C LEU A 211 -28.96 -1.78 -12.51
N VAL A 212 -28.25 -1.20 -11.55
CA VAL A 212 -28.78 -0.88 -10.21
C VAL A 212 -28.64 0.63 -9.97
N GLY A 213 -29.76 1.31 -9.77
CA GLY A 213 -29.83 2.78 -9.65
C GLY A 213 -29.66 3.55 -10.96
N LEU A 214 -29.32 2.89 -12.08
CA LEU A 214 -29.27 3.47 -13.43
C LEU A 214 -30.58 3.27 -14.20
N ALA A 215 -30.88 4.16 -15.13
CA ALA A 215 -31.92 3.94 -16.13
C ALA A 215 -31.51 2.84 -17.14
N ARG A 216 -32.44 2.44 -18.02
CA ARG A 216 -32.21 1.39 -19.04
C ARG A 216 -31.08 1.68 -20.04
N ASP A 217 -30.53 2.88 -20.05
CA ASP A 217 -29.45 3.33 -20.93
C ASP A 217 -28.04 3.12 -20.33
N GLY A 218 -27.94 2.68 -19.07
CA GLY A 218 -26.67 2.47 -18.37
C GLY A 218 -25.90 3.74 -18.02
N THR A 219 -26.52 4.93 -18.11
CA THR A 219 -25.84 6.22 -17.92
C THR A 219 -26.68 7.30 -17.22
N THR A 220 -28.00 7.28 -17.33
CA THR A 220 -28.86 8.22 -16.60
C THR A 220 -29.05 7.71 -15.17
N ILE A 221 -28.42 8.36 -14.20
CA ILE A 221 -28.56 8.03 -12.77
C ILE A 221 -29.96 8.39 -12.27
N LEU A 222 -30.60 7.45 -11.58
CA LEU A 222 -31.89 7.59 -10.89
C LEU A 222 -31.77 7.29 -9.39
N GLY A 223 -30.75 6.51 -9.01
CA GLY A 223 -30.45 6.07 -7.65
C GLY A 223 -31.39 5.00 -7.10
N ASN A 224 -31.10 4.53 -5.89
CA ASN A 224 -32.04 3.83 -5.01
C ASN A 224 -31.94 4.50 -3.62
N GLY A 225 -33.03 4.49 -2.85
CA GLY A 225 -33.18 5.27 -1.62
C GLY A 225 -32.32 4.82 -0.43
N ALA A 226 -31.59 3.71 -0.57
CA ALA A 226 -30.56 3.25 0.37
C ALA A 226 -29.37 2.68 -0.43
N ALA A 227 -28.79 1.55 -0.02
CA ALA A 227 -27.67 0.92 -0.73
C ALA A 227 -28.13 0.31 -2.08
N GLY A 228 -27.19 0.20 -3.04
CA GLY A 228 -27.47 -0.44 -4.33
C GLY A 228 -27.80 -1.92 -4.15
N ILE A 229 -26.86 -2.67 -3.57
CA ILE A 229 -26.99 -4.07 -3.15
C ILE A 229 -26.61 -4.15 -1.67
N VAL A 230 -27.36 -4.91 -0.86
CA VAL A 230 -27.03 -5.20 0.55
C VAL A 230 -27.13 -6.70 0.82
N LEU A 231 -26.05 -7.31 1.31
CA LEU A 231 -26.03 -8.69 1.81
C LEU A 231 -25.89 -8.69 3.33
N THR A 232 -26.77 -9.42 4.00
CA THR A 232 -26.78 -9.55 5.47
C THR A 232 -26.88 -11.02 5.87
N GLU A 233 -26.04 -11.44 6.84
CA GLU A 233 -26.04 -12.80 7.41
C GLU A 233 -26.09 -13.93 6.35
N SER A 234 -25.38 -13.75 5.23
CA SER A 234 -25.49 -14.58 4.02
C SER A 234 -24.17 -15.27 3.64
N GLN A 235 -24.26 -16.41 2.95
CA GLN A 235 -23.13 -17.29 2.61
C GLN A 235 -23.03 -17.57 1.10
N ASP A 236 -21.81 -17.86 0.62
CA ASP A 236 -21.54 -18.37 -0.75
C ASP A 236 -22.20 -17.53 -1.87
N ALA A 237 -22.19 -16.21 -1.74
CA ALA A 237 -22.91 -15.31 -2.64
C ALA A 237 -22.02 -14.73 -3.75
N THR A 238 -22.44 -14.82 -5.01
CA THR A 238 -21.75 -14.23 -6.17
C THR A 238 -22.44 -12.95 -6.62
N VAL A 239 -21.75 -11.81 -6.58
CA VAL A 239 -22.22 -10.51 -7.12
C VAL A 239 -21.27 -10.09 -8.24
N THR A 240 -21.71 -10.22 -9.49
CA THR A 240 -20.81 -10.09 -10.66
C THR A 240 -21.38 -9.31 -11.85
N ASN A 241 -20.51 -8.65 -12.63
CA ASN A 241 -20.86 -7.88 -13.84
C ASN A 241 -21.91 -6.76 -13.64
N ASN A 242 -22.21 -6.33 -12.41
CA ASN A 242 -23.27 -5.34 -12.17
C ASN A 242 -22.76 -3.90 -12.36
N GLN A 243 -23.61 -3.02 -12.88
CA GLN A 243 -23.36 -1.57 -12.93
C GLN A 243 -24.24 -0.88 -11.89
N ILE A 244 -23.62 -0.32 -10.85
CA ILE A 244 -24.27 0.16 -9.62
C ILE A 244 -23.95 1.64 -9.43
N SER A 245 -24.97 2.50 -9.40
CA SER A 245 -24.75 3.94 -9.29
C SER A 245 -25.90 4.75 -8.67
N GLY A 246 -25.57 5.84 -7.98
CA GLY A 246 -26.52 6.75 -7.37
C GLY A 246 -27.17 6.22 -6.08
N ALA A 247 -26.58 5.21 -5.44
CA ALA A 247 -27.06 4.76 -4.14
C ALA A 247 -27.01 5.91 -3.12
N GLN A 248 -28.06 6.07 -2.32
CA GLN A 248 -28.13 7.05 -1.24
C GLN A 248 -27.43 6.56 0.05
N ALA A 249 -26.95 5.31 0.04
CA ALA A 249 -25.94 4.78 0.96
C ALA A 249 -24.75 4.24 0.13
N ASP A 250 -24.23 3.07 0.49
CA ASP A 250 -23.13 2.40 -0.22
C ASP A 250 -23.58 1.77 -1.55
N GLY A 251 -22.66 1.58 -2.50
CA GLY A 251 -22.94 0.84 -3.74
C GLY A 251 -23.25 -0.63 -3.44
N ILE A 252 -22.33 -1.31 -2.75
CA ILE A 252 -22.51 -2.64 -2.16
C ILE A 252 -22.22 -2.55 -0.65
N TYR A 253 -23.08 -3.13 0.19
CA TYR A 253 -22.88 -3.26 1.63
C TYR A 253 -22.97 -4.74 2.04
N LEU A 254 -21.98 -5.25 2.77
CA LEU A 254 -21.96 -6.59 3.36
C LEU A 254 -21.94 -6.47 4.91
N ASP A 255 -22.72 -7.28 5.61
CA ASP A 255 -22.66 -7.40 7.09
C ASP A 255 -22.84 -8.84 7.54
N GLN A 256 -21.87 -9.37 8.29
CA GLN A 256 -21.82 -10.79 8.69
C GLN A 256 -21.95 -11.76 7.50
N VAL A 257 -21.29 -11.46 6.37
CA VAL A 257 -21.28 -12.28 5.16
C VAL A 257 -20.06 -13.20 5.15
N ASP A 258 -20.20 -14.45 4.73
CA ASP A 258 -19.09 -15.41 4.60
C ASP A 258 -18.98 -15.99 3.17
N GLY A 259 -17.76 -16.11 2.64
CA GLY A 259 -17.50 -16.82 1.38
C GLY A 259 -18.04 -16.16 0.10
N ALA A 260 -18.19 -14.84 0.08
CA ALA A 260 -18.77 -14.13 -1.06
C ALA A 260 -17.75 -13.73 -2.14
N ASP A 261 -18.15 -13.85 -3.41
CA ASP A 261 -17.39 -13.42 -4.59
C ASP A 261 -18.00 -12.14 -5.18
N ILE A 262 -17.31 -11.00 -5.04
CA ILE A 262 -17.71 -9.70 -5.58
C ILE A 262 -16.78 -9.35 -6.74
N THR A 263 -17.16 -9.65 -7.99
CA THR A 263 -16.25 -9.61 -9.15
C THR A 263 -16.75 -8.78 -10.34
N ASP A 264 -15.86 -8.16 -11.10
CA ASP A 264 -16.19 -7.51 -12.40
C ASP A 264 -17.28 -6.42 -12.32
N ASN A 265 -17.59 -5.86 -11.14
CA ASN A 265 -18.64 -4.86 -10.98
C ASN A 265 -18.11 -3.44 -11.25
N ILE A 266 -19.00 -2.56 -11.69
CA ILE A 266 -18.75 -1.15 -11.96
C ILE A 266 -19.60 -0.33 -10.97
N ILE A 267 -18.94 0.36 -10.03
CA ILE A 267 -19.56 1.00 -8.86
C ILE A 267 -19.19 2.50 -8.88
N ILE A 268 -20.15 3.37 -9.19
CA ILE A 268 -19.90 4.80 -9.53
C ILE A 268 -20.90 5.75 -8.85
N ASP A 269 -20.49 6.95 -8.42
CA ASP A 269 -21.39 8.01 -7.89
C ASP A 269 -22.28 7.53 -6.72
N ASN A 270 -21.70 6.91 -5.68
CA ASN A 270 -22.45 6.43 -4.50
C ASN A 270 -22.21 7.30 -3.26
N SER A 271 -23.24 7.46 -2.43
CA SER A 271 -23.30 8.55 -1.43
C SER A 271 -22.58 8.29 -0.10
N VAL A 272 -22.00 7.10 0.09
CA VAL A 272 -21.23 6.73 1.30
C VAL A 272 -19.94 6.00 0.93
N THR A 273 -20.02 4.71 0.57
CA THR A 273 -18.88 3.90 0.11
C THR A 273 -19.17 3.32 -1.27
N GLY A 274 -18.14 3.00 -2.05
CA GLY A 274 -18.30 2.10 -3.20
C GLY A 274 -18.72 0.71 -2.73
N LEU A 275 -17.84 0.03 -1.99
CA LEU A 275 -18.07 -1.28 -1.38
C LEU A 275 -17.68 -1.25 0.12
N ALA A 276 -18.65 -1.52 1.00
CA ALA A 276 -18.42 -1.67 2.43
C ALA A 276 -18.65 -3.13 2.89
N ALA A 277 -17.79 -3.64 3.78
CA ALA A 277 -17.94 -4.98 4.35
C ALA A 277 -17.62 -5.01 5.85
N ASN A 278 -18.64 -5.30 6.65
CA ASN A 278 -18.60 -5.30 8.12
C ASN A 278 -18.72 -6.72 8.67
N ASN A 279 -17.93 -7.06 9.70
CA ASN A 279 -17.98 -8.35 10.41
C ASN A 279 -17.94 -9.60 9.49
N SER A 280 -17.39 -9.46 8.27
CA SER A 280 -17.52 -10.44 7.19
C SER A 280 -16.24 -11.24 7.01
N SER A 281 -16.33 -12.43 6.42
CA SER A 281 -15.19 -13.33 6.24
C SER A 281 -15.10 -14.02 4.88
N SER A 282 -13.89 -14.44 4.51
CA SER A 282 -13.66 -15.27 3.32
C SER A 282 -14.15 -14.61 2.00
N VAL A 283 -14.17 -13.27 1.93
CA VAL A 283 -14.75 -12.52 0.81
C VAL A 283 -13.69 -12.10 -0.21
N ASN A 284 -13.93 -12.41 -1.48
CA ASN A 284 -13.12 -11.97 -2.61
C ASN A 284 -13.73 -10.72 -3.25
N ILE A 285 -12.95 -9.64 -3.34
CA ILE A 285 -13.29 -8.40 -4.04
C ILE A 285 -12.29 -8.26 -5.20
N THR A 286 -12.68 -8.67 -6.41
CA THR A 286 -11.73 -8.78 -7.53
C THR A 286 -12.18 -8.14 -8.85
N ASN A 287 -11.23 -7.49 -9.56
CA ASN A 287 -11.47 -6.85 -10.87
C ASN A 287 -12.66 -5.86 -10.91
N ASN A 288 -13.00 -5.21 -9.78
CA ASN A 288 -14.06 -4.20 -9.73
C ASN A 288 -13.51 -2.82 -10.11
N THR A 289 -14.34 -1.99 -10.75
CA THR A 289 -14.10 -0.55 -10.93
C THR A 289 -14.93 0.23 -9.93
N ILE A 290 -14.28 0.98 -9.03
CA ILE A 290 -14.93 1.67 -7.91
C ILE A 290 -14.48 3.14 -7.91
N THR A 291 -15.37 4.04 -8.34
CA THR A 291 -15.01 5.45 -8.59
C THR A 291 -16.09 6.46 -8.16
N ASP A 292 -15.69 7.72 -8.01
CA ASP A 292 -16.55 8.88 -7.77
C ASP A 292 -17.48 8.76 -6.53
N SER A 293 -17.19 7.86 -5.59
CA SER A 293 -18.01 7.70 -4.39
C SER A 293 -17.70 8.81 -3.37
N THR A 294 -18.72 9.38 -2.73
CA THR A 294 -18.56 10.59 -1.88
C THR A 294 -17.97 10.30 -0.48
N GLY A 295 -17.36 9.13 -0.33
CA GLY A 295 -16.59 8.69 0.81
C GLY A 295 -15.50 7.73 0.33
N ARG A 296 -15.44 6.51 0.87
CA ARG A 296 -14.37 5.55 0.55
C ARG A 296 -14.64 4.76 -0.73
N GLY A 297 -13.59 4.26 -1.37
CA GLY A 297 -13.71 3.23 -2.40
C GLY A 297 -14.16 1.90 -1.78
N VAL A 298 -13.27 1.28 -1.00
CA VAL A 298 -13.51 0.06 -0.21
C VAL A 298 -13.34 0.34 1.28
N SER A 299 -14.29 -0.12 2.10
CA SER A 299 -14.26 0.01 3.56
C SER A 299 -14.46 -1.34 4.24
N LEU A 300 -13.52 -1.76 5.09
CA LEU A 300 -13.64 -2.97 5.93
C LEU A 300 -13.72 -2.60 7.41
N ASP A 301 -14.68 -3.14 8.16
CA ASP A 301 -14.71 -3.04 9.63
C ASP A 301 -14.93 -4.40 10.29
N GLY A 302 -14.03 -4.81 11.20
CA GLY A 302 -14.12 -6.09 11.91
C GLY A 302 -14.08 -7.36 11.03
N SER A 303 -13.65 -7.24 9.77
CA SER A 303 -13.71 -8.32 8.76
C SER A 303 -12.39 -9.09 8.65
N THR A 304 -12.40 -10.32 8.14
CA THR A 304 -11.21 -11.19 8.16
C THR A 304 -11.11 -12.19 7.00
N ASP A 305 -9.90 -12.59 6.60
CA ASP A 305 -9.68 -13.50 5.46
C ASP A 305 -10.24 -12.90 4.17
N MET A 306 -9.78 -11.70 3.84
CA MET A 306 -10.32 -10.86 2.76
C MET A 306 -9.29 -10.68 1.65
N LEU A 307 -9.70 -10.95 0.41
CA LEU A 307 -8.88 -10.71 -0.78
C LEU A 307 -9.40 -9.47 -1.53
N ILE A 308 -8.54 -8.45 -1.70
CA ILE A 308 -8.81 -7.28 -2.53
C ILE A 308 -7.78 -7.32 -3.67
N GLN A 309 -8.18 -7.78 -4.87
CA GLN A 309 -7.24 -8.01 -5.98
C GLN A 309 -7.67 -7.41 -7.33
N GLU A 310 -6.73 -6.88 -8.11
CA GLU A 310 -6.95 -6.41 -9.50
C GLU A 310 -8.01 -5.29 -9.65
N ASN A 311 -8.42 -4.62 -8.56
CA ASN A 311 -9.44 -3.57 -8.60
C ASN A 311 -8.87 -2.23 -9.06
N THR A 312 -9.70 -1.43 -9.73
CA THR A 312 -9.44 -0.01 -10.03
C THR A 312 -10.26 0.85 -9.08
N ILE A 313 -9.61 1.58 -8.17
CA ILE A 313 -10.25 2.32 -7.07
C ILE A 313 -9.81 3.79 -7.12
N THR A 314 -10.60 4.63 -7.78
CA THR A 314 -10.16 5.98 -8.21
C THR A 314 -11.11 7.10 -7.83
N ASP A 315 -10.59 8.33 -7.69
CA ASP A 315 -11.38 9.57 -7.62
C ASP A 315 -12.47 9.62 -6.50
N ASN A 316 -12.36 8.77 -5.48
CA ASN A 316 -13.29 8.76 -4.33
C ASN A 316 -12.94 9.91 -3.36
N ALA A 317 -13.93 10.46 -2.66
CA ALA A 317 -13.75 11.65 -1.80
C ALA A 317 -13.19 11.34 -0.38
N SER A 318 -12.71 10.11 -0.17
CA SER A 318 -12.05 9.61 1.04
C SER A 318 -11.18 8.40 0.67
N ASP A 319 -10.57 7.74 1.66
CA ASP A 319 -9.54 6.72 1.45
C ASP A 319 -9.95 5.65 0.42
N GLY A 320 -9.03 5.30 -0.50
CA GLY A 320 -9.28 4.31 -1.56
C GLY A 320 -9.63 2.94 -0.99
N VAL A 321 -8.74 2.37 -0.17
CA VAL A 321 -9.02 1.19 0.68
C VAL A 321 -8.77 1.57 2.14
N SER A 322 -9.76 1.37 3.01
CA SER A 322 -9.66 1.69 4.43
C SER A 322 -10.17 0.54 5.31
N THR A 323 -9.42 0.20 6.36
CA THR A 323 -9.75 -0.92 7.27
C THR A 323 -9.77 -0.48 8.72
N SER A 324 -10.68 -1.04 9.51
CA SER A 324 -10.67 -0.96 10.97
C SER A 324 -10.84 -2.34 11.62
N SER A 325 -10.05 -2.61 12.66
CA SER A 325 -10.14 -3.82 13.50
C SER A 325 -10.19 -5.16 12.75
N SER A 326 -9.61 -5.22 11.55
CA SER A 326 -9.70 -6.33 10.61
C SER A 326 -8.42 -7.21 10.64
N SER A 327 -8.42 -8.40 10.07
CA SER A 327 -7.24 -9.30 10.13
C SER A 327 -7.15 -10.29 8.98
N ALA A 328 -5.95 -10.76 8.62
CA ALA A 328 -5.73 -11.66 7.47
C ALA A 328 -6.28 -11.04 6.17
N LEU A 329 -5.58 -10.03 5.65
CA LEU A 329 -6.00 -9.27 4.47
C LEU A 329 -4.91 -9.32 3.39
N ASP A 330 -5.28 -9.73 2.17
CA ASP A 330 -4.40 -9.70 1.00
C ASP A 330 -4.88 -8.60 0.04
N ILE A 331 -4.08 -7.55 -0.15
CA ILE A 331 -4.36 -6.41 -1.03
C ILE A 331 -3.35 -6.43 -2.18
N LEU A 332 -3.76 -6.96 -3.34
CA LEU A 332 -2.86 -7.42 -4.42
C LEU A 332 -3.16 -6.77 -5.79
N ASP A 333 -2.15 -6.27 -6.52
CA ASP A 333 -2.27 -5.79 -7.92
C ASP A 333 -3.43 -4.79 -8.18
N ASN A 334 -3.79 -3.96 -7.19
CA ASN A 334 -4.84 -2.94 -7.35
C ASN A 334 -4.25 -1.62 -7.88
N THR A 335 -5.03 -0.90 -8.68
CA THR A 335 -4.75 0.49 -9.07
C THR A 335 -5.57 1.43 -8.19
N ILE A 336 -4.92 2.20 -7.31
CA ILE A 336 -5.58 3.04 -6.30
C ILE A 336 -5.08 4.49 -6.42
N SER A 337 -5.83 5.36 -7.10
CA SER A 337 -5.33 6.68 -7.47
C SER A 337 -6.32 7.84 -7.39
N SER A 338 -5.81 9.07 -7.32
CA SER A 338 -6.59 10.33 -7.38
C SER A 338 -7.64 10.52 -6.27
N ASN A 339 -7.66 9.70 -5.22
CA ASN A 339 -8.65 9.84 -4.15
C ASN A 339 -8.40 11.16 -3.36
N ASP A 340 -9.45 11.95 -3.13
CA ASP A 340 -9.39 13.38 -2.73
C ASP A 340 -9.78 13.63 -1.25
N GLY A 341 -9.83 14.89 -0.80
CA GLY A 341 -10.38 15.25 0.52
C GLY A 341 -9.43 14.99 1.69
N SER A 342 -8.14 14.77 1.42
CA SER A 342 -7.12 14.19 2.33
C SER A 342 -7.19 12.66 2.45
N ALA A 343 -7.82 11.97 1.49
CA ALA A 343 -7.76 10.52 1.32
C ALA A 343 -6.33 9.99 1.13
N ARG A 344 -6.09 8.82 1.69
CA ARG A 344 -4.93 7.97 1.39
C ARG A 344 -5.29 6.97 0.31
N GLY A 345 -4.29 6.35 -0.31
CA GLY A 345 -4.50 5.17 -1.15
C GLY A 345 -4.98 3.98 -0.31
N ILE A 346 -4.12 3.49 0.60
CA ILE A 346 -4.43 2.43 1.55
C ILE A 346 -4.32 2.94 3.00
N ALA A 347 -5.29 2.57 3.83
CA ALA A 347 -5.52 3.13 5.16
C ALA A 347 -5.84 2.05 6.20
N LEU A 348 -4.81 1.40 6.76
CA LEU A 348 -5.00 0.37 7.80
C LEU A 348 -5.09 0.98 9.20
N ALA A 349 -6.13 0.63 9.97
CA ALA A 349 -6.25 0.99 11.39
C ALA A 349 -6.56 -0.24 12.25
N GLY A 350 -5.75 -0.46 13.31
CA GLY A 350 -5.97 -1.56 14.26
C GLY A 350 -6.02 -2.95 13.62
N THR A 351 -5.37 -3.12 12.46
CA THR A 351 -5.52 -4.29 11.58
C THR A 351 -4.30 -5.21 11.72
N THR A 352 -4.43 -6.53 11.52
CA THR A 352 -3.30 -7.48 11.66
C THR A 352 -3.12 -8.38 10.45
N ASP A 353 -1.92 -8.96 10.33
CA ASP A 353 -1.60 -10.06 9.41
C ASP A 353 -2.00 -9.70 7.96
N THR A 354 -1.49 -8.56 7.49
CA THR A 354 -1.88 -7.95 6.20
C THR A 354 -0.73 -7.92 5.21
N LEU A 355 -0.98 -8.34 3.97
CA LEU A 355 -0.09 -8.21 2.83
C LEU A 355 -0.61 -7.13 1.88
N ILE A 356 0.26 -6.19 1.50
CA ILE A 356 0.03 -5.20 0.45
C ILE A 356 1.10 -5.45 -0.62
N GLN A 357 0.73 -6.01 -1.77
CA GLN A 357 1.71 -6.42 -2.80
C GLN A 357 1.31 -6.06 -4.24
N GLU A 358 2.30 -5.69 -5.06
CA GLU A 358 2.16 -5.42 -6.52
C GLU A 358 1.14 -4.32 -6.89
N ASN A 359 0.67 -3.52 -5.93
CA ASN A 359 -0.30 -2.43 -6.16
C ASN A 359 0.37 -1.20 -6.79
N THR A 360 -0.40 -0.43 -7.56
CA THR A 360 -0.05 0.90 -8.08
C THR A 360 -0.87 1.96 -7.34
N ILE A 361 -0.21 2.81 -6.55
CA ILE A 361 -0.86 3.72 -5.59
C ILE A 361 -0.40 5.16 -5.81
N THR A 362 -1.15 5.94 -6.59
CA THR A 362 -0.66 7.23 -7.12
C THR A 362 -1.59 8.43 -6.93
N ASP A 363 -1.02 9.64 -6.90
CA ASP A 363 -1.75 10.92 -6.97
C ASP A 363 -2.79 11.17 -5.84
N ASN A 364 -2.83 10.33 -4.80
CA ASN A 364 -3.82 10.45 -3.71
C ASN A 364 -3.53 11.70 -2.85
N ALA A 365 -4.58 12.34 -2.31
CA ALA A 365 -4.52 13.62 -1.60
C ALA A 365 -3.84 13.59 -0.21
N SER A 366 -3.14 12.51 0.14
CA SER A 366 -2.54 12.29 1.46
C SER A 366 -1.34 11.34 1.37
N ASP A 367 -1.13 10.50 2.40
CA ASP A 367 -0.13 9.44 2.36
C ASP A 367 -0.58 8.32 1.39
N GLY A 368 0.32 7.72 0.61
CA GLY A 368 -0.02 6.63 -0.33
C GLY A 368 -0.52 5.38 0.40
N ILE A 369 0.33 4.83 1.28
CA ILE A 369 -0.04 3.79 2.26
C ILE A 369 0.12 4.36 3.66
N ARG A 370 -0.86 4.10 4.54
CA ARG A 370 -0.74 4.39 5.97
C ARG A 370 -1.13 3.18 6.82
N THR A 371 -0.29 2.84 7.81
CA THR A 371 -0.66 1.93 8.91
C THR A 371 -0.80 2.72 10.21
N ALA A 372 -1.79 2.35 11.03
CA ALA A 372 -2.07 2.99 12.32
C ALA A 372 -2.42 1.94 13.38
N THR A 373 -1.64 1.89 14.46
CA THR A 373 -1.84 0.99 15.63
C THR A 373 -2.10 -0.47 15.24
N SER A 374 -1.46 -0.93 14.17
CA SER A 374 -1.69 -2.24 13.55
C SER A 374 -0.68 -3.30 14.04
N GLY A 375 -0.97 -4.57 13.75
CA GLY A 375 -0.06 -5.69 13.96
C GLY A 375 0.97 -5.82 12.84
N THR A 376 1.40 -7.05 12.56
CA THR A 376 2.31 -7.36 11.44
C THR A 376 1.68 -6.92 10.11
N VAL A 377 2.43 -6.17 9.31
CA VAL A 377 2.05 -5.75 7.94
C VAL A 377 3.27 -5.93 7.03
N SER A 378 3.07 -6.52 5.85
CA SER A 378 4.08 -6.68 4.81
C SER A 378 3.70 -5.83 3.60
N ILE A 379 4.62 -4.99 3.13
CA ILE A 379 4.43 -4.10 1.98
C ILE A 379 5.52 -4.43 0.93
N VAL A 380 5.14 -5.06 -0.19
CA VAL A 380 6.08 -5.75 -1.11
C VAL A 380 5.86 -5.42 -2.60
N ASP A 381 6.89 -5.07 -3.38
CA ASP A 381 6.84 -4.86 -4.86
C ASP A 381 5.73 -3.86 -5.32
N ASN A 382 5.36 -2.86 -4.52
CA ASN A 382 4.37 -1.83 -4.89
C ASN A 382 5.02 -0.60 -5.56
N ASP A 383 4.29 0.06 -6.47
CA ASP A 383 4.59 1.42 -6.96
C ASP A 383 3.75 2.43 -6.17
N VAL A 384 4.42 3.33 -5.44
CA VAL A 384 3.78 4.31 -4.55
C VAL A 384 4.32 5.69 -4.84
N SER A 385 3.68 6.42 -5.75
CA SER A 385 4.25 7.63 -6.35
C SER A 385 3.31 8.82 -6.52
N ASN A 386 3.86 10.05 -6.55
CA ASN A 386 3.10 11.31 -6.73
C ASN A 386 2.04 11.64 -5.65
N ASN A 387 2.00 10.92 -4.53
CA ASN A 387 1.02 11.16 -3.46
C ASN A 387 1.33 12.47 -2.71
N GLN A 388 0.29 13.20 -2.30
CA GLN A 388 0.39 14.58 -1.80
C GLN A 388 0.99 14.71 -0.38
N ARG A 389 1.33 13.59 0.27
CA ARG A 389 2.12 13.55 1.50
C ARG A 389 3.25 12.51 1.44
N HIS A 390 3.20 11.48 2.28
CA HIS A 390 4.22 10.44 2.34
C HIS A 390 3.93 9.34 1.31
N GLY A 391 4.95 8.62 0.86
CA GLY A 391 4.71 7.37 0.12
C GLY A 391 4.08 6.33 1.07
N ILE A 392 4.81 5.99 2.13
CA ILE A 392 4.38 5.08 3.20
C ILE A 392 4.52 5.78 4.56
N ASP A 393 3.49 5.76 5.42
CA ASP A 393 3.53 6.27 6.80
C ASP A 393 3.10 5.18 7.80
N ILE A 394 4.08 4.67 8.56
CA ILE A 394 3.94 3.58 9.53
C ILE A 394 3.84 4.19 10.93
N ALA A 395 2.63 4.28 11.48
CA ALA A 395 2.39 4.90 12.79
C ALA A 395 1.95 3.89 13.85
N SER A 396 2.69 3.81 14.96
CA SER A 396 2.40 2.93 16.11
C SER A 396 2.20 1.44 15.78
N THR A 397 2.69 0.99 14.62
CA THR A 397 2.54 -0.38 14.10
C THR A 397 3.83 -1.14 14.34
N GLN A 398 3.76 -2.40 14.80
CA GLN A 398 4.95 -3.17 15.19
C GLN A 398 5.29 -4.23 14.13
N GLY A 399 6.58 -4.41 13.82
CA GLY A 399 6.99 -5.50 12.92
C GLY A 399 6.53 -5.32 11.47
N THR A 400 6.55 -4.08 10.95
CA THR A 400 6.23 -3.83 9.53
C THR A 400 7.43 -4.17 8.64
N VAL A 401 7.23 -4.97 7.60
CA VAL A 401 8.23 -5.23 6.56
C VAL A 401 7.91 -4.39 5.32
N VAL A 402 8.91 -3.71 4.77
CA VAL A 402 8.82 -2.92 3.53
C VAL A 402 9.92 -3.40 2.59
N GLN A 403 9.57 -4.11 1.54
CA GLN A 403 10.50 -4.81 0.65
C GLN A 403 10.24 -4.55 -0.85
N GLU A 404 11.29 -4.33 -1.63
CA GLU A 404 11.22 -4.29 -3.12
C GLU A 404 10.26 -3.23 -3.73
N ASN A 405 9.73 -2.29 -2.93
CA ASN A 405 8.82 -1.25 -3.42
C ASN A 405 9.57 -0.14 -4.17
N THR A 406 8.88 0.49 -5.13
CA THR A 406 9.32 1.72 -5.80
C THR A 406 8.50 2.90 -5.27
N ILE A 407 9.16 3.85 -4.61
CA ILE A 407 8.50 4.92 -3.84
C ILE A 407 9.07 6.26 -4.28
N THR A 408 8.38 6.94 -5.21
CA THR A 408 8.95 8.13 -5.89
C THR A 408 8.03 9.35 -5.99
N ASP A 409 8.64 10.54 -6.12
CA ASP A 409 7.93 11.79 -6.42
C ASP A 409 6.84 12.19 -5.40
N ASN A 410 6.80 11.58 -4.21
CA ASN A 410 5.85 11.91 -3.16
C ASN A 410 6.26 13.23 -2.47
N VAL A 411 5.27 14.05 -2.10
CA VAL A 411 5.46 15.46 -1.70
C VAL A 411 6.14 15.63 -0.32
N ARG A 412 6.41 14.54 0.41
CA ARG A 412 7.11 14.52 1.72
C ARG A 412 8.15 13.40 1.76
N PHE A 413 8.36 12.71 2.89
CA PHE A 413 9.21 11.51 2.91
C PHE A 413 8.61 10.38 2.07
N GLY A 414 9.45 9.62 1.35
CA GLY A 414 9.05 8.37 0.73
C GLY A 414 8.58 7.35 1.78
N ILE A 415 9.34 7.15 2.86
CA ILE A 415 8.93 6.32 4.00
C ILE A 415 9.00 7.13 5.31
N ARG A 416 7.95 7.06 6.13
CA ARG A 416 7.91 7.55 7.51
C ARG A 416 7.60 6.41 8.48
N ILE A 417 8.29 6.39 9.61
CA ILE A 417 8.05 5.56 10.80
C ILE A 417 7.86 6.53 11.97
N ASP A 418 6.76 6.44 12.70
CA ASP A 418 6.42 7.38 13.78
C ASP A 418 5.62 6.75 14.93
N ALA A 419 5.52 7.48 16.03
CA ALA A 419 4.67 7.19 17.19
C ALA A 419 4.89 5.80 17.80
N GLY A 420 6.15 5.38 17.93
CA GLY A 420 6.54 4.09 18.50
C GLY A 420 6.27 2.91 17.59
N ALA A 421 6.45 3.06 16.27
CA ALA A 421 6.38 1.97 15.30
C ALA A 421 7.69 1.17 15.30
N ASN A 422 7.82 0.21 16.23
CA ASN A 422 9.09 -0.45 16.53
C ASN A 422 9.32 -1.72 15.70
N SER A 423 10.59 -2.11 15.58
CA SER A 423 11.02 -3.35 14.93
C SER A 423 10.58 -3.47 13.47
N SER A 424 10.54 -2.36 12.74
CA SER A 424 10.25 -2.36 11.29
C SER A 424 11.50 -2.69 10.49
N GLU A 425 11.36 -3.42 9.38
CA GLU A 425 12.44 -3.83 8.48
C GLU A 425 12.19 -3.24 7.08
N ILE A 426 13.13 -2.44 6.57
CA ILE A 426 13.03 -1.76 5.26
C ILE A 426 14.23 -2.18 4.41
N TYR A 427 14.06 -2.97 3.35
CA TYR A 427 15.19 -3.45 2.52
C TYR A 427 14.83 -3.65 1.03
N SER A 428 15.82 -3.60 0.14
CA SER A 428 15.64 -3.72 -1.32
C SER A 428 14.69 -2.69 -1.99
N ASN A 429 14.28 -1.60 -1.32
CA ASN A 429 13.37 -0.60 -1.91
C ASN A 429 14.13 0.48 -2.71
N ILE A 430 13.47 1.07 -3.70
CA ILE A 430 13.89 2.30 -4.36
C ILE A 430 13.08 3.45 -3.78
N VAL A 431 13.76 4.43 -3.15
CA VAL A 431 13.12 5.58 -2.49
C VAL A 431 13.75 6.85 -3.04
N ALA A 432 13.16 7.44 -4.09
CA ALA A 432 13.83 8.49 -4.87
C ALA A 432 12.93 9.65 -5.32
N SER A 433 13.50 10.83 -5.53
CA SER A 433 12.80 12.06 -5.98
C SER A 433 11.66 12.55 -5.07
N ASN A 434 11.53 12.01 -3.86
CA ASN A 434 10.60 12.51 -2.85
C ASN A 434 11.18 13.78 -2.20
N THR A 435 10.42 14.46 -1.34
CA THR A 435 11.00 15.54 -0.52
C THR A 435 12.01 15.02 0.50
N GLY A 436 11.90 13.77 0.97
CA GLY A 436 12.93 13.12 1.81
C GLY A 436 12.90 11.60 1.64
N GLY A 437 13.95 10.89 2.02
CA GLY A 437 14.01 9.43 1.86
C GLY A 437 13.20 8.68 2.92
N VAL A 438 13.90 8.15 3.92
CA VAL A 438 13.34 7.40 5.07
C VAL A 438 13.44 8.24 6.34
N SER A 439 12.35 8.33 7.11
CA SER A 439 12.28 9.11 8.36
C SER A 439 11.80 8.27 9.52
N ILE A 440 12.58 8.18 10.59
CA ILE A 440 12.27 7.46 11.83
C ILE A 440 12.11 8.47 12.97
N VAL A 441 10.91 8.58 13.52
CA VAL A 441 10.56 9.53 14.59
C VAL A 441 10.04 8.78 15.81
N ASN A 442 10.61 9.08 16.98
CA ASN A 442 10.21 8.55 18.29
C ASN A 442 9.86 7.04 18.29
N SER A 443 10.71 6.24 17.65
CA SER A 443 10.51 4.80 17.40
C SER A 443 11.84 4.05 17.45
N SER A 444 11.82 2.76 17.81
CA SER A 444 13.04 2.00 18.12
C SER A 444 13.19 0.70 17.31
N ASN A 445 14.40 0.16 17.31
CA ASN A 445 14.77 -1.15 16.75
C ASN A 445 14.47 -1.31 15.24
N THR A 446 14.38 -0.19 14.50
CA THR A 446 14.14 -0.21 13.04
C THR A 446 15.42 -0.55 12.30
N VAL A 447 15.32 -1.39 11.27
CA VAL A 447 16.42 -1.82 10.41
C VAL A 447 16.20 -1.30 8.99
N ILE A 448 17.15 -0.54 8.46
CA ILE A 448 17.19 -0.08 7.06
C ILE A 448 18.34 -0.81 6.35
N GLY A 449 17.98 -1.73 5.45
CA GLY A 449 18.87 -2.62 4.69
C GLY A 449 19.26 -3.90 5.46
N ASP A 450 19.59 -4.96 4.73
CA ASP A 450 19.92 -6.27 5.32
C ASP A 450 21.40 -6.69 5.16
N THR A 451 21.85 -7.44 6.16
CA THR A 451 23.13 -8.15 6.30
C THR A 451 23.57 -8.96 5.07
N GLY A 452 22.62 -9.45 4.27
CA GLY A 452 22.86 -10.16 3.01
C GLY A 452 23.34 -9.28 1.85
N GLY A 453 23.44 -7.96 2.04
CA GLY A 453 23.76 -7.00 0.98
C GLY A 453 22.52 -6.55 0.20
N LEU A 454 21.33 -6.71 0.77
CA LEU A 454 20.04 -6.29 0.21
C LEU A 454 19.70 -4.87 0.70
N GLY A 455 20.54 -3.90 0.33
CA GLY A 455 20.34 -2.49 0.66
C GLY A 455 19.15 -1.85 -0.05
N ASN A 456 18.71 -0.70 0.44
CA ASN A 456 17.81 0.20 -0.30
C ASN A 456 18.62 1.16 -1.18
N GLU A 457 17.99 1.69 -2.22
CA GLU A 457 18.50 2.76 -3.07
C GLU A 457 17.77 4.07 -2.71
N ILE A 458 18.46 5.02 -2.08
CA ILE A 458 17.85 6.20 -1.44
C ILE A 458 18.52 7.49 -1.96
N TYR A 459 18.07 7.98 -3.12
CA TYR A 459 18.74 9.04 -3.89
C TYR A 459 17.76 10.15 -4.36
N ASP A 460 18.29 11.29 -4.83
CA ASP A 460 17.48 12.42 -5.35
C ASP A 460 16.41 13.02 -4.41
N ASN A 461 16.45 12.74 -3.11
CA ASN A 461 15.41 13.16 -2.16
C ASN A 461 15.64 14.60 -1.66
N ALA A 462 15.58 15.55 -2.59
CA ALA A 462 16.18 16.89 -2.55
C ALA A 462 15.84 17.82 -1.36
N GLY A 463 14.80 17.53 -0.58
CA GLY A 463 14.23 18.44 0.40
C GLY A 463 14.61 18.17 1.86
N GLU A 464 15.05 16.95 2.21
CA GLU A 464 15.47 16.51 3.55
C GLU A 464 16.59 15.45 3.40
N ALA A 465 16.92 14.70 4.46
CA ALA A 465 17.94 13.65 4.38
C ALA A 465 17.48 12.42 3.57
N GLY A 466 18.44 11.63 3.10
CA GLY A 466 18.21 10.26 2.64
C GLY A 466 17.69 9.37 3.77
N VAL A 467 18.33 9.40 4.93
CA VAL A 467 17.82 8.80 6.18
C VAL A 467 17.83 9.84 7.30
N LEU A 468 16.67 10.08 7.91
CA LEU A 468 16.52 10.92 9.10
C LEU A 468 16.11 10.06 10.30
N VAL A 469 16.82 10.15 11.41
CA VAL A 469 16.42 9.59 12.70
C VAL A 469 16.27 10.72 13.70
N SER A 470 15.10 10.87 14.31
CA SER A 470 14.82 11.96 15.24
C SER A 470 14.15 11.48 16.52
N GLY A 471 14.79 11.76 17.66
CA GLY A 471 14.21 11.61 19.00
C GLY A 471 13.65 12.92 19.56
N ILE A 472 13.24 13.88 18.70
CA ILE A 472 12.67 15.15 19.16
C ILE A 472 11.24 14.90 19.68
N GLY A 473 11.02 15.24 20.95
CA GLY A 473 9.74 15.02 21.65
C GLY A 473 9.59 13.64 22.33
N GLY A 474 10.60 12.77 22.22
CA GLY A 474 10.60 11.43 22.79
C GLY A 474 12.01 10.83 22.81
N THR A 475 12.16 9.62 22.24
CA THR A 475 13.43 8.92 22.05
C THR A 475 13.29 8.01 20.82
N SER A 476 14.35 7.91 20.02
CA SER A 476 14.51 6.85 19.00
C SER A 476 15.78 6.06 19.32
N SER A 477 15.76 4.74 19.27
CA SER A 477 16.91 3.94 19.72
C SER A 477 17.11 2.62 18.98
N GLY A 478 18.33 2.10 18.91
CA GLY A 478 18.59 0.78 18.31
C GLY A 478 18.33 0.75 16.80
N THR A 479 18.42 1.90 16.13
CA THR A 479 18.23 1.97 14.67
C THR A 479 19.47 1.45 13.97
N ILE A 480 19.31 0.47 13.08
CA ILE A 480 20.39 -0.06 12.24
C ILE A 480 20.18 0.48 10.82
N VAL A 481 21.23 1.02 10.21
CA VAL A 481 21.25 1.46 8.81
C VAL A 481 22.46 0.81 8.17
N GLN A 482 22.27 -0.22 7.33
CA GLN A 482 23.34 -1.07 6.81
C GLN A 482 23.14 -1.40 5.33
N ALA A 483 24.23 -1.63 4.59
CA ALA A 483 24.24 -2.08 3.19
C ALA A 483 23.57 -1.15 2.14
N ASN A 484 23.07 0.05 2.51
CA ASN A 484 22.29 0.91 1.62
C ASN A 484 23.16 1.75 0.67
N TYR A 485 22.56 2.17 -0.45
CA TYR A 485 23.06 3.20 -1.34
C TYR A 485 22.30 4.51 -1.05
N ILE A 486 23.01 5.57 -0.65
CA ILE A 486 22.41 6.82 -0.15
C ILE A 486 23.03 8.01 -0.89
N GLY A 487 22.19 8.71 -1.67
CA GLY A 487 22.57 9.77 -2.61
C GLY A 487 22.96 9.27 -4.01
N VAL A 488 23.04 7.95 -4.21
CA VAL A 488 23.34 7.28 -5.49
C VAL A 488 22.46 6.05 -5.71
N ASP A 489 22.38 5.59 -6.96
CA ASP A 489 21.79 4.30 -7.33
C ASP A 489 22.69 3.09 -6.95
N ASP A 490 22.21 1.86 -7.15
CA ASP A 490 23.00 0.63 -6.89
C ASP A 490 24.27 0.48 -7.74
N SER A 491 24.38 1.26 -8.82
CA SER A 491 25.58 1.30 -9.66
C SER A 491 26.65 2.23 -9.08
N GLY A 492 26.32 2.97 -8.02
CA GLY A 492 27.17 3.96 -7.37
C GLY A 492 27.23 5.28 -8.13
N VAL A 493 26.23 5.58 -8.96
CA VAL A 493 26.20 6.77 -9.82
C VAL A 493 25.20 7.80 -9.29
N ALA A 494 25.64 9.06 -9.20
CA ALA A 494 24.78 10.18 -8.85
C ALA A 494 23.95 10.64 -10.07
N ASN A 495 22.64 10.78 -9.89
CA ASN A 495 21.72 11.09 -10.98
C ASN A 495 21.75 12.59 -11.36
N SER A 496 22.62 12.94 -12.31
CA SER A 496 22.81 14.32 -12.80
C SER A 496 21.57 15.04 -13.37
N GLY A 497 20.40 14.39 -13.46
CA GLY A 497 19.14 15.04 -13.86
C GLY A 497 18.34 15.66 -12.71
N TYR A 498 18.65 15.31 -11.46
CA TYR A 498 17.83 15.59 -10.28
C TYR A 498 18.65 16.33 -9.20
N ALA A 499 18.00 16.72 -8.11
CA ALA A 499 18.63 17.44 -7.01
C ALA A 499 18.99 16.46 -5.86
N PRO A 500 20.26 16.35 -5.44
CA PRO A 500 20.67 15.39 -4.44
C PRO A 500 20.09 15.67 -3.04
N SER A 501 19.88 14.59 -2.27
CA SER A 501 19.36 14.61 -0.90
C SER A 501 20.11 15.58 0.01
N SER A 502 19.45 16.30 0.91
CA SER A 502 20.07 17.37 1.72
C SER A 502 20.93 16.88 2.90
N GLY A 503 21.55 15.70 2.76
CA GLY A 503 22.31 14.96 3.76
C GLY A 503 22.08 13.46 3.62
N GLY A 504 23.11 12.64 3.87
CA GLY A 504 23.02 11.19 3.73
C GLY A 504 22.22 10.56 4.87
N VAL A 505 22.83 10.43 6.05
CA VAL A 505 22.20 9.97 7.28
C VAL A 505 22.25 11.07 8.34
N VAL A 506 21.13 11.43 8.95
CA VAL A 506 21.03 12.52 9.92
C VAL A 506 20.38 12.03 11.22
N LEU A 507 21.15 12.03 12.30
CA LEU A 507 20.70 11.68 13.65
C LEU A 507 20.45 12.96 14.46
N THR A 508 19.25 13.15 15.01
CA THR A 508 18.88 14.35 15.78
C THR A 508 18.10 14.05 17.05
N GLY A 509 18.16 14.99 18.00
CA GLY A 509 17.42 14.89 19.26
C GLY A 509 17.87 13.70 20.11
N ASN A 510 16.95 13.05 20.82
CA ASN A 510 17.26 11.84 21.59
C ASN A 510 17.36 10.58 20.70
N SER A 511 18.19 10.62 19.65
CA SER A 511 18.54 9.44 18.84
C SER A 511 19.80 8.78 19.43
N ASN A 512 19.66 7.56 19.94
CA ASN A 512 20.72 6.91 20.72
C ASN A 512 20.93 5.46 20.32
N ASN A 513 22.14 4.90 20.54
CA ASN A 513 22.41 3.48 20.29
C ASN A 513 22.06 3.08 18.84
N ALA A 514 22.34 3.96 17.87
CA ALA A 514 22.24 3.64 16.45
C ALA A 514 23.52 2.93 15.95
N LEU A 515 23.37 2.11 14.91
CA LEU A 515 24.46 1.49 14.17
C LEU A 515 24.33 1.87 12.70
N ILE A 516 25.25 2.71 12.21
CA ILE A 516 25.34 3.09 10.81
C ILE A 516 26.50 2.30 10.19
N GLY A 517 26.17 1.33 9.35
CA GLY A 517 27.10 0.40 8.74
C GLY A 517 27.32 -0.85 9.60
N GLY A 518 28.56 -1.33 9.68
CA GLY A 518 28.90 -2.50 10.50
C GLY A 518 30.35 -2.93 10.40
N THR A 519 30.62 -4.16 10.82
CA THR A 519 31.97 -4.74 10.89
C THR A 519 32.32 -5.67 9.74
N GLN A 520 31.32 -6.19 9.03
CA GLN A 520 31.50 -7.03 7.84
C GLN A 520 31.47 -6.19 6.56
N PRO A 521 32.18 -6.60 5.49
CA PRO A 521 32.21 -5.84 4.22
C PRO A 521 30.87 -5.67 3.50
N THR A 522 29.81 -6.37 3.92
CA THR A 522 28.44 -6.24 3.37
C THR A 522 27.53 -5.35 4.23
N GLU A 523 27.96 -4.93 5.42
CA GLU A 523 27.15 -4.12 6.35
C GLU A 523 27.35 -2.60 6.13
N GLY A 524 28.50 -2.17 5.60
CA GLY A 524 28.78 -0.76 5.32
C GLY A 524 27.86 -0.17 4.24
N ASN A 525 27.36 1.05 4.45
CA ASN A 525 26.58 1.80 3.45
C ASN A 525 27.52 2.53 2.46
N VAL A 526 26.99 2.88 1.29
CA VAL A 526 27.60 3.79 0.31
C VAL A 526 26.87 5.14 0.39
N ILE A 527 27.53 6.17 0.92
CA ILE A 527 26.93 7.47 1.24
C ILE A 527 27.68 8.57 0.46
N VAL A 528 27.15 8.93 -0.72
CA VAL A 528 27.89 9.66 -1.77
C VAL A 528 27.00 10.72 -2.42
N ALA A 529 27.59 11.84 -2.84
CA ALA A 529 26.93 12.90 -3.63
C ALA A 529 25.73 13.60 -2.95
N ASN A 530 25.64 13.58 -1.61
CA ASN A 530 24.61 14.31 -0.88
C ASN A 530 24.91 15.82 -0.83
N ASN A 531 23.87 16.65 -0.73
CA ASN A 531 23.91 18.12 -0.72
C ASN A 531 24.01 18.70 0.71
N SER A 532 24.85 18.06 1.52
CA SER A 532 25.21 18.37 2.91
C SER A 532 26.26 17.33 3.33
N ALA A 533 26.63 17.28 4.62
CA ALA A 533 27.47 16.22 5.15
C ALA A 533 26.88 14.80 4.92
N GLY A 534 27.77 13.81 4.77
CA GLY A 534 27.43 12.41 4.54
C GLY A 534 26.68 11.80 5.73
N ILE A 535 27.21 11.95 6.94
CA ILE A 535 26.53 11.64 8.19
C ILE A 535 26.57 12.87 9.11
N VAL A 536 25.42 13.22 9.70
CA VAL A 536 25.31 14.27 10.73
C VAL A 536 24.80 13.66 12.03
N VAL A 537 25.42 14.03 13.15
CA VAL A 537 24.87 13.78 14.49
C VAL A 537 24.66 15.13 15.17
N GLY A 538 23.40 15.51 15.39
CA GLY A 538 23.01 16.88 15.76
C GLY A 538 22.33 16.99 17.13
N GLU A 539 23.01 17.61 18.09
CA GLU A 539 22.42 18.08 19.34
C GLU A 539 21.51 19.30 19.10
N ALA A 540 20.29 19.22 19.63
CA ALA A 540 19.31 20.29 19.61
C ALA A 540 19.10 20.87 21.01
N THR A 541 19.50 22.12 21.24
CA THR A 541 19.10 22.89 22.43
C THR A 541 17.84 23.70 22.14
N VAL A 542 16.69 23.30 22.68
CA VAL A 542 15.42 24.04 22.54
C VAL A 542 15.18 24.89 23.78
N SER A 543 15.25 26.21 23.63
CA SER A 543 15.27 27.21 24.73
C SER A 543 14.10 27.15 25.71
N SER A 544 13.01 26.47 25.36
CA SER A 544 11.78 26.32 26.17
C SER A 544 11.50 24.89 26.62
N VAL A 545 12.31 23.90 26.24
CA VAL A 545 12.05 22.47 26.49
C VAL A 545 13.25 21.75 27.12
N GLY A 546 14.48 21.97 26.63
CA GLY A 546 15.68 21.29 27.11
C GLY A 546 16.73 21.08 26.01
N VAL A 547 17.79 20.36 26.36
CA VAL A 547 18.81 19.85 25.43
C VAL A 547 18.43 18.43 25.02
N PHE A 548 18.62 18.09 23.75
CA PHE A 548 18.43 16.76 23.20
C PHE A 548 19.72 16.35 22.47
N SER A 549 20.56 15.55 23.14
CA SER A 549 21.90 15.15 22.67
C SER A 549 21.85 13.69 22.18
N PRO A 550 22.12 13.42 20.89
CA PRO A 550 22.29 12.05 20.40
C PRO A 550 23.55 11.43 20.99
N SER A 551 23.49 10.20 21.50
CA SER A 551 24.63 9.55 22.17
C SER A 551 24.76 8.05 21.84
N LYS A 552 26.00 7.53 21.94
CA LYS A 552 26.33 6.13 21.63
C LYS A 552 25.94 5.70 20.21
N ASN A 553 26.03 6.59 19.23
CA ASN A 553 25.72 6.26 17.84
C ASN A 553 27.01 5.82 17.13
N SER A 554 27.06 4.53 16.78
CA SER A 554 28.22 3.89 16.17
C SER A 554 28.18 4.00 14.64
N ILE A 555 29.30 4.36 14.02
CA ILE A 555 29.45 4.57 12.57
C ILE A 555 30.65 3.74 12.10
N LEU A 556 30.40 2.63 11.39
CA LEU A 556 31.40 1.59 11.12
C LEU A 556 31.40 1.12 9.66
N GLY A 557 32.58 1.00 9.05
CA GLY A 557 32.79 0.32 7.76
C GLY A 557 32.14 0.98 6.54
N ASN A 558 31.52 2.15 6.69
CA ASN A 558 30.83 2.86 5.60
C ASN A 558 31.82 3.40 4.55
N THR A 559 31.37 3.44 3.30
CA THR A 559 32.03 4.19 2.22
C THR A 559 31.35 5.55 2.11
N ILE A 560 32.04 6.62 2.52
CA ILE A 560 31.50 7.98 2.56
C ILE A 560 32.46 8.90 1.81
N TYR A 561 32.03 9.52 0.70
CA TYR A 561 32.89 10.45 -0.05
C TYR A 561 32.11 11.34 -1.04
N ASN A 562 32.74 12.40 -1.55
CA ASN A 562 32.17 13.37 -2.49
C ASN A 562 30.79 13.89 -2.03
N ASN A 563 30.64 14.25 -0.75
CA ASN A 563 29.44 14.94 -0.27
C ASN A 563 29.71 16.46 -0.32
N GLU A 564 28.74 17.25 -0.79
CA GLU A 564 28.96 18.65 -1.17
C GLU A 564 28.49 19.62 -0.07
N PRO A 565 29.15 20.78 0.13
CA PRO A 565 28.74 21.77 1.12
C PRO A 565 27.35 22.35 0.78
N GLY A 566 26.36 22.09 1.64
CA GLY A 566 24.95 22.40 1.37
C GLY A 566 24.12 22.55 2.64
N SER A 567 22.83 22.83 2.49
CA SER A 567 21.94 23.21 3.60
C SER A 567 20.92 22.12 3.91
N PHE A 568 21.00 21.54 5.10
CA PHE A 568 19.97 20.65 5.63
C PHE A 568 18.71 21.46 5.97
N SER A 569 17.58 21.15 5.34
CA SER A 569 16.42 22.05 5.25
C SER A 569 15.76 22.42 6.59
N ALA A 570 15.72 21.49 7.55
CA ALA A 570 15.24 21.77 8.91
C ALA A 570 16.03 22.90 9.58
N PHE A 571 17.28 23.11 9.15
CA PHE A 571 18.16 24.21 9.55
C PHE A 571 18.57 25.06 8.33
N SER A 572 17.62 25.45 7.48
CA SER A 572 17.81 26.22 6.21
C SER A 572 18.59 27.55 6.28
N SER A 573 19.07 27.97 7.45
CA SER A 573 20.03 29.06 7.65
C SER A 573 21.46 28.60 7.97
N PHE A 574 21.70 27.30 8.01
CA PHE A 574 22.98 26.63 8.23
C PHE A 574 23.42 25.93 6.94
N ILE A 575 24.72 25.98 6.65
CA ILE A 575 25.36 25.24 5.56
C ILE A 575 26.37 24.31 6.23
N ALA A 576 26.17 23.01 6.12
CA ALA A 576 27.13 22.02 6.58
C ALA A 576 28.36 22.04 5.65
N PRO A 577 29.58 21.74 6.13
CA PRO A 577 30.79 21.96 5.34
C PRO A 577 31.03 20.94 4.22
N GLY A 578 30.13 19.96 4.03
CA GLY A 578 30.29 18.84 3.10
C GLY A 578 30.97 17.59 3.71
N LEU A 579 31.34 17.65 4.99
CA LEU A 579 32.10 16.59 5.68
C LEU A 579 31.47 15.19 5.56
N SER A 580 32.31 14.16 5.58
CA SER A 580 31.81 12.77 5.61
C SER A 580 31.10 12.40 6.93
N ILE A 581 31.57 12.90 8.08
CA ILE A 581 30.89 12.85 9.39
C ILE A 581 30.99 14.25 10.03
N ASP A 582 29.90 14.75 10.61
CA ASP A 582 29.76 16.10 11.19
C ASP A 582 29.01 16.03 12.54
N LEU A 583 29.67 16.43 13.65
CA LEU A 583 29.11 16.41 15.01
C LEU A 583 28.70 17.84 15.44
N LEU A 584 27.39 18.12 15.39
CA LEU A 584 26.86 19.49 15.46
C LEU A 584 26.07 19.80 16.72
N GLY A 585 26.20 21.04 17.23
CA GLY A 585 25.38 21.59 18.32
C GLY A 585 24.73 22.93 17.97
N PHE A 586 23.39 22.98 17.98
CA PHE A 586 22.62 24.19 17.62
C PHE A 586 21.53 24.55 18.65
N THR A 587 21.22 25.84 18.76
CA THR A 587 20.21 26.37 19.67
C THR A 587 18.96 26.85 18.91
N ILE A 588 17.82 26.21 19.13
CA ILE A 588 16.51 26.73 18.72
C ILE A 588 16.03 27.74 19.77
N SER A 589 15.90 28.99 19.34
CA SER A 589 15.36 30.10 20.14
C SER A 589 13.84 30.24 19.98
N ASN A 590 13.22 31.10 20.79
CA ASN A 590 11.78 31.42 20.74
C ASN A 590 11.29 31.98 19.39
N SER A 591 12.19 32.24 18.43
CA SER A 591 11.86 32.66 17.07
C SER A 591 11.55 31.49 16.11
N PHE A 592 11.70 30.23 16.54
CA PHE A 592 11.73 29.02 15.68
C PHE A 592 12.79 29.02 14.57
N VAL A 593 13.69 30.02 14.57
CA VAL A 593 14.90 30.03 13.73
C VAL A 593 16.02 29.35 14.51
N PRO A 594 16.66 28.30 13.96
CA PRO A 594 17.85 27.69 14.51
C PRO A 594 19.01 28.68 14.50
N GLN A 595 19.62 28.91 15.65
CA GLN A 595 20.86 29.65 15.78
C GLN A 595 21.97 28.66 16.13
N ALA A 596 22.80 28.32 15.14
CA ALA A 596 24.02 27.56 15.38
C ALA A 596 24.90 28.29 16.39
N THR A 597 25.44 27.54 17.35
CA THR A 597 26.27 28.06 18.46
C THR A 597 27.73 27.64 18.34
N TYR A 598 28.05 26.72 17.43
CA TYR A 598 29.39 26.33 17.01
C TYR A 598 29.70 26.80 15.58
N GLU A 599 30.99 26.90 15.23
CA GLU A 599 31.43 27.07 13.84
C GLU A 599 31.33 25.72 13.11
N ALA A 600 30.98 25.73 11.82
CA ALA A 600 30.82 24.51 11.03
C ALA A 600 32.18 23.97 10.59
N GLY A 601 32.49 22.73 10.96
CA GLY A 601 33.78 22.06 10.77
C GLY A 601 34.06 21.09 11.92
N PRO A 602 35.07 20.21 11.80
CA PRO A 602 35.30 19.16 12.79
C PRO A 602 35.59 19.70 14.20
N THR A 603 35.05 19.02 15.21
CA THR A 603 35.28 19.30 16.63
C THR A 603 36.74 19.08 16.98
N LEU A 604 37.38 20.09 17.58
CA LEU A 604 38.81 20.08 17.86
C LEU A 604 39.11 19.21 19.09
N ASN A 605 40.02 18.23 18.94
CA ASN A 605 40.39 17.38 20.06
C ASN A 605 40.80 18.16 21.32
N ASP A 606 40.23 17.76 22.46
CA ASP A 606 40.48 18.28 23.79
C ASP A 606 41.29 17.28 24.65
N ALA A 607 41.87 17.72 25.77
CA ALA A 607 42.83 16.94 26.54
C ALA A 607 42.15 16.08 27.61
N GLY A 608 41.93 14.80 27.30
CA GLY A 608 41.15 13.87 28.10
C GLY A 608 39.67 13.76 27.70
N ASP A 609 39.26 14.26 26.53
CA ASP A 609 37.94 14.01 25.91
C ASP A 609 36.77 14.37 26.86
N ALA A 610 36.86 15.54 27.48
CA ALA A 610 36.02 16.01 28.57
C ALA A 610 34.73 16.73 28.11
N ASP A 611 34.45 16.71 26.81
CA ASP A 611 33.33 17.39 26.18
C ASP A 611 31.99 16.62 26.33
N THR A 612 30.88 17.30 26.02
CA THR A 612 29.53 16.72 26.12
C THR A 612 28.62 17.24 25.02
N GLY A 613 27.94 16.33 24.31
CA GLY A 613 26.97 16.70 23.27
C GLY A 613 26.70 15.55 22.29
N ALA A 614 26.62 15.86 20.99
CA ALA A 614 26.42 14.86 19.94
C ALA A 614 27.59 13.85 19.91
N ASN A 615 27.32 12.57 20.21
CA ASN A 615 28.36 11.54 20.39
C ASN A 615 29.48 11.98 21.37
N ASN A 616 29.14 12.81 22.35
CA ASN A 616 30.06 13.47 23.28
C ASN A 616 31.18 14.31 22.64
N TYR A 617 31.09 14.60 21.34
CA TYR A 617 32.14 15.24 20.53
C TYR A 617 33.49 14.47 20.54
N MET A 618 33.43 13.13 20.68
CA MET A 618 34.58 12.22 20.80
C MET A 618 35.78 12.59 19.90
N ASN A 619 36.94 12.72 20.54
CA ASN A 619 38.26 12.90 19.92
C ASN A 619 38.58 11.86 18.82
N PHE A 620 39.04 12.35 17.66
CA PHE A 620 39.52 11.51 16.55
C PHE A 620 41.02 11.15 16.66
N PRO A 621 41.52 10.12 15.95
CA PRO A 621 42.92 9.70 16.04
C PRO A 621 43.87 10.72 15.38
N VAL A 622 45.02 11.01 16.00
CA VAL A 622 46.02 11.94 15.42
C VAL A 622 47.06 11.15 14.62
N LEU A 623 47.02 11.24 13.29
CA LEU A 623 47.86 10.43 12.40
C LEU A 623 49.28 11.01 12.24
N ASN A 624 50.30 10.27 12.71
CA ASN A 624 51.71 10.68 12.69
C ASN A 624 52.52 10.07 11.52
N ALA A 625 52.28 8.79 11.17
CA ALA A 625 52.93 8.13 10.04
C ALA A 625 52.02 7.08 9.39
N ALA A 626 52.00 7.02 8.05
CA ALA A 626 51.33 5.99 7.26
C ALA A 626 52.27 5.50 6.15
N THR A 627 52.73 4.26 6.23
CA THR A 627 53.73 3.68 5.30
C THR A 627 53.27 2.35 4.72
N GLN A 628 53.01 2.31 3.42
CA GLN A 628 52.75 1.06 2.69
C GLN A 628 54.08 0.37 2.33
N THR A 629 54.18 -0.93 2.55
CA THR A 629 55.27 -1.79 2.06
C THR A 629 54.66 -3.08 1.50
N GLY A 630 54.49 -3.14 0.18
CA GLY A 630 53.74 -4.22 -0.47
C GLY A 630 52.26 -4.20 -0.08
N THR A 631 51.72 -5.33 0.38
CA THR A 631 50.31 -5.44 0.85
C THR A 631 50.16 -5.14 2.34
N SER A 632 51.14 -4.52 3.00
CA SER A 632 51.06 -4.12 4.41
C SER A 632 51.11 -2.60 4.54
N LEU A 633 50.25 -2.04 5.39
CA LEU A 633 50.27 -0.64 5.80
C LEU A 633 50.63 -0.56 7.29
N ALA A 634 51.78 0.04 7.60
CA ALA A 634 52.19 0.38 8.96
C ALA A 634 51.74 1.81 9.30
N LEU A 635 51.12 1.97 10.46
CA LEU A 635 50.53 3.21 10.94
C LEU A 635 51.07 3.56 12.33
N ASN A 636 51.34 4.84 12.56
CA ASN A 636 51.62 5.42 13.86
C ASN A 636 50.66 6.60 14.10
N TYR A 637 50.04 6.62 15.28
CA TYR A 637 49.04 7.62 15.65
C TYR A 637 49.00 7.81 17.17
N ASP A 638 48.43 8.92 17.62
CA ASP A 638 48.11 9.16 19.03
C ASP A 638 46.58 9.06 19.23
N LEU A 639 46.14 8.64 20.41
CA LEU A 639 44.72 8.50 20.77
C LEU A 639 44.48 8.93 22.23
N ASP A 640 43.47 9.76 22.46
CA ASP A 640 43.05 10.28 23.77
C ASP A 640 41.52 10.42 23.72
N ALA A 641 40.76 9.53 24.36
CA ALA A 641 39.30 9.45 24.36
C ALA A 641 38.78 8.83 25.69
N GLU A 642 37.67 9.29 26.28
CA GLU A 642 37.15 8.80 27.58
C GLU A 642 35.80 8.04 27.48
N ASP A 643 35.20 7.96 26.29
CA ASP A 643 33.86 7.39 26.08
C ASP A 643 33.73 5.85 26.24
N SER A 644 34.84 5.09 26.25
CA SER A 644 34.82 3.62 26.35
C SER A 644 34.82 3.11 27.79
N PRO A 645 33.83 2.28 28.20
CA PRO A 645 33.78 1.71 29.56
C PRO A 645 34.88 0.67 29.84
N THR A 646 35.68 0.27 28.85
CA THR A 646 36.82 -0.65 29.03
C THR A 646 38.19 -0.06 28.69
N ASP A 647 38.28 1.23 28.31
CA ASP A 647 39.49 1.83 27.69
C ASP A 647 39.93 1.05 26.43
N GLU A 648 38.95 0.57 25.66
CA GLU A 648 39.16 -0.09 24.36
C GLU A 648 38.32 0.60 23.28
N TYR A 649 38.98 0.88 22.16
CA TYR A 649 38.44 1.59 21.00
C TYR A 649 38.70 0.81 19.72
N ARG A 650 37.74 0.83 18.79
CA ARG A 650 37.96 0.45 17.41
C ARG A 650 38.44 1.68 16.65
N VAL A 651 39.62 1.58 16.03
CA VAL A 651 40.15 2.62 15.14
C VAL A 651 40.09 2.12 13.71
N GLU A 652 39.31 2.79 12.86
CA GLU A 652 39.15 2.47 11.44
C GLU A 652 40.01 3.38 10.56
N PHE A 653 40.59 2.85 9.49
CA PHE A 653 41.47 3.62 8.59
C PHE A 653 40.97 3.59 7.15
N PHE A 654 41.01 4.74 6.48
CA PHE A 654 40.49 4.94 5.13
C PHE A 654 41.54 5.61 4.24
N ALA A 655 41.48 5.37 2.93
CA ALA A 655 42.28 6.09 1.93
C ALA A 655 41.39 6.90 1.00
N ASN A 656 41.77 8.16 0.76
CA ASN A 656 41.08 9.09 -0.11
C ASN A 656 42.02 9.54 -1.24
N ASP A 657 41.48 9.70 -2.46
CA ASP A 657 42.19 10.23 -3.64
C ASP A 657 42.56 11.70 -3.50
N ILE A 658 41.73 12.47 -2.78
CA ILE A 658 41.89 13.90 -2.54
C ILE A 658 41.58 14.15 -1.04
N ALA A 659 42.18 15.17 -0.45
CA ALA A 659 41.81 15.64 0.89
C ALA A 659 40.60 16.58 0.81
N ASP A 660 39.68 16.47 1.77
CA ASP A 660 38.55 17.40 1.90
C ASP A 660 39.06 18.84 2.15
N PRO A 661 38.37 19.90 1.66
CA PRO A 661 38.79 21.30 1.88
C PRO A 661 38.97 21.73 3.33
N SER A 662 38.38 21.03 4.32
CA SER A 662 38.62 21.24 5.77
C SER A 662 40.02 20.80 6.24
N GLY A 663 40.78 20.05 5.44
CA GLY A 663 42.02 19.40 5.85
C GLY A 663 41.83 18.14 6.70
N HIS A 664 40.59 17.73 6.94
CA HIS A 664 40.23 16.43 7.49
C HIS A 664 39.87 15.47 6.34
N GLY A 665 39.47 14.25 6.67
CA GLY A 665 39.31 13.17 5.70
C GLY A 665 37.87 12.83 5.34
N GLU A 666 37.73 12.14 4.22
CA GLU A 666 36.54 11.35 3.90
C GLU A 666 36.78 9.86 4.23
N GLY A 667 35.80 9.00 3.94
CA GLY A 667 35.84 7.55 4.06
C GLY A 667 35.76 6.83 2.72
N GLN A 668 36.45 7.30 1.68
CA GLN A 668 36.29 6.82 0.30
C GLN A 668 36.64 5.33 0.10
N ALA A 669 37.64 4.81 0.81
CA ALA A 669 38.03 3.39 0.72
C ALA A 669 38.55 2.86 2.05
N PHE A 670 37.78 1.97 2.69
CA PHE A 670 38.16 1.27 3.92
C PHE A 670 39.39 0.38 3.73
N LEU A 671 40.38 0.52 4.62
CA LEU A 671 41.66 -0.22 4.58
C LEU A 671 41.74 -1.33 5.63
N GLY A 672 40.88 -1.28 6.65
CA GLY A 672 40.91 -2.13 7.84
C GLY A 672 40.80 -1.33 9.12
N ALA A 673 40.64 -2.05 10.24
CA ALA A 673 40.52 -1.50 11.57
C ALA A 673 41.39 -2.27 12.58
N VAL A 674 41.65 -1.66 13.74
CA VAL A 674 42.30 -2.30 14.90
C VAL A 674 41.52 -2.01 16.18
N THR A 675 41.76 -2.81 17.22
CA THR A 675 41.43 -2.45 18.60
C THR A 675 42.66 -1.81 19.24
N ALA A 676 42.47 -0.71 19.97
CA ALA A 676 43.50 0.03 20.69
C ALA A 676 42.98 0.61 22.01
N SER A 677 43.90 1.07 22.85
CA SER A 677 43.63 1.87 24.05
C SER A 677 44.32 3.22 23.92
N ASN A 678 44.00 4.16 24.81
CA ASN A 678 44.61 5.48 24.82
C ASN A 678 46.15 5.47 24.92
N GLY A 679 46.79 6.44 24.28
CA GLY A 679 48.22 6.70 24.39
C GLY A 679 48.89 7.26 23.14
N ASP A 680 50.04 7.91 23.38
CA ASP A 680 50.95 8.42 22.35
C ASP A 680 51.60 7.27 21.55
N SER A 681 51.79 7.49 20.26
CA SER A 681 52.58 6.66 19.36
C SER A 681 52.16 5.19 19.29
N ASN A 682 50.85 4.94 19.38
CA ASN A 682 50.22 3.67 19.05
C ASN A 682 50.67 3.19 17.65
N ILE A 683 50.86 1.87 17.50
CA ILE A 683 51.33 1.24 16.25
C ILE A 683 50.30 0.24 15.75
N ALA A 684 49.74 0.51 14.57
CA ALA A 684 48.89 -0.44 13.84
C ALA A 684 49.63 -1.02 12.62
N THR A 685 49.23 -2.21 12.18
CA THR A 685 49.73 -2.83 10.95
C THR A 685 48.60 -3.57 10.27
N LEU A 686 48.08 -3.01 9.19
CA LEU A 686 46.99 -3.57 8.40
C LEU A 686 47.53 -4.45 7.26
N SER A 687 46.77 -5.48 6.91
CA SER A 687 46.91 -6.19 5.64
C SER A 687 45.93 -5.58 4.64
N LEU A 688 46.45 -4.86 3.65
CA LEU A 688 45.65 -4.14 2.67
C LEU A 688 44.89 -5.10 1.74
N PRO A 689 43.72 -4.69 1.20
CA PRO A 689 43.06 -5.41 0.13
C PRO A 689 43.97 -5.65 -1.09
N ASN A 690 43.73 -6.75 -1.80
CA ASN A 690 44.61 -7.16 -2.90
C ASN A 690 44.49 -6.20 -4.10
N GLY A 691 45.57 -5.46 -4.36
CA GLY A 691 45.65 -4.47 -5.43
C GLY A 691 45.56 -3.01 -4.95
N THR A 692 45.37 -2.76 -3.66
CA THR A 692 45.39 -1.39 -3.10
C THR A 692 46.76 -0.74 -3.27
N ASP A 693 46.80 0.35 -4.03
CA ASP A 693 47.93 1.27 -4.15
C ASP A 693 47.57 2.60 -3.47
N LEU A 694 48.38 3.01 -2.51
CA LEU A 694 48.20 4.27 -1.77
C LEU A 694 49.05 5.41 -2.36
N THR A 695 49.65 5.23 -3.54
CA THR A 695 50.54 6.22 -4.17
C THR A 695 49.79 7.51 -4.48
N GLY A 696 50.09 8.57 -3.74
CA GLY A 696 49.46 9.88 -3.88
C GLY A 696 48.15 10.04 -3.09
N LYS A 697 47.63 8.98 -2.47
CA LYS A 697 46.45 9.04 -1.60
C LYS A 697 46.78 9.64 -0.23
N VAL A 698 45.74 10.15 0.44
CA VAL A 698 45.80 10.55 1.85
C VAL A 698 45.02 9.58 2.73
N ILE A 699 45.44 9.45 3.99
CA ILE A 699 44.84 8.57 4.99
C ILE A 699 44.08 9.41 6.00
N SER A 700 42.93 8.90 6.43
CA SER A 700 42.12 9.39 7.53
C SER A 700 41.72 8.23 8.45
N ALA A 701 41.26 8.54 9.66
CA ALA A 701 40.78 7.55 10.61
C ALA A 701 39.62 8.06 11.47
N THR A 702 38.84 7.14 12.03
CA THR A 702 37.80 7.42 13.04
C THR A 702 38.06 6.58 14.30
N THR A 703 37.66 7.09 15.46
CA THR A 703 37.59 6.38 16.75
C THR A 703 36.15 5.90 16.96
N THR A 704 35.95 4.69 17.47
CA THR A 704 34.64 4.25 18.01
C THR A 704 34.85 3.53 19.33
N ALA A 705 34.10 3.90 20.37
CA ALA A 705 34.16 3.21 21.67
C ALA A 705 33.67 1.76 21.56
N ILE A 706 34.34 0.82 22.23
CA ILE A 706 33.83 -0.54 22.41
C ILE A 706 33.01 -0.56 23.70
N ASP A 707 31.70 -0.75 23.58
CA ASP A 707 30.77 -0.58 24.70
C ASP A 707 29.73 -1.71 24.73
N SER A 708 29.96 -2.70 25.58
CA SER A 708 29.05 -3.84 25.79
C SER A 708 27.75 -3.49 26.54
N THR A 709 27.44 -2.21 26.76
CA THR A 709 26.12 -1.72 27.22
C THR A 709 25.20 -1.29 26.06
N THR A 710 25.70 -1.32 24.83
CA THR A 710 24.95 -1.10 23.58
C THR A 710 24.56 -2.43 22.93
N ASP A 711 23.55 -2.42 22.06
CA ASP A 711 23.12 -3.64 21.36
C ASP A 711 24.09 -4.04 20.23
N SER A 712 24.81 -3.06 19.66
CA SER A 712 25.87 -3.28 18.65
C SER A 712 27.20 -3.74 19.25
N GLY A 713 27.41 -3.50 20.56
CA GLY A 713 28.72 -3.61 21.21
C GLY A 713 29.66 -2.40 20.98
N PHE A 714 29.16 -1.34 20.35
CA PHE A 714 29.91 -0.12 20.02
C PHE A 714 29.17 1.14 20.48
N GLY A 715 29.90 2.03 21.15
CA GLY A 715 29.41 3.32 21.63
C GLY A 715 29.49 4.42 20.57
N SER A 716 29.82 5.64 20.99
CA SER A 716 29.94 6.79 20.09
C SER A 716 31.10 6.59 19.09
N THR A 717 30.98 7.26 17.94
CA THR A 717 32.04 7.38 16.92
C THR A 717 32.39 8.85 16.71
N SER A 718 33.70 9.13 16.60
CA SER A 718 34.27 10.44 16.27
C SER A 718 34.03 10.81 14.80
N GLU A 719 34.35 12.06 14.47
CA GLU A 719 34.55 12.48 13.08
C GLU A 719 35.84 11.90 12.49
N PHE A 720 36.10 12.22 11.22
CA PHE A 720 37.34 11.84 10.54
C PHE A 720 38.52 12.72 10.96
N SER A 721 39.66 12.09 11.20
CA SER A 721 40.92 12.75 11.50
C SER A 721 41.38 13.74 10.43
N ALA A 722 42.26 14.66 10.85
CA ALA A 722 43.16 15.37 9.94
C ALA A 722 43.89 14.38 9.01
N VAL A 723 44.07 14.73 7.73
CA VAL A 723 44.64 13.80 6.75
C VAL A 723 46.16 13.70 6.79
N LEU A 724 46.67 12.50 6.49
CA LEU A 724 48.10 12.22 6.37
C LEU A 724 48.46 11.58 5.01
N SER A 725 49.42 12.14 4.29
CA SER A 725 49.86 11.61 2.98
C SER A 725 50.56 10.25 3.09
N ALA A 726 50.01 9.21 2.45
CA ALA A 726 50.57 7.87 2.50
C ALA A 726 51.95 7.78 1.83
N GLN A 727 52.89 7.12 2.49
CA GLN A 727 54.23 6.85 1.96
C GLN A 727 54.31 5.42 1.40
N VAL A 728 54.29 5.27 0.07
CA VAL A 728 54.46 3.96 -0.57
C VAL A 728 55.95 3.66 -0.76
N VAL A 729 56.44 2.65 -0.04
CA VAL A 729 57.84 2.21 -0.06
C VAL A 729 57.95 0.90 -0.84
N ALA A 730 58.91 0.85 -1.76
CA ALA A 730 59.22 -0.37 -2.51
C ALA A 730 59.62 -1.50 -1.55
N ALA A 731 58.90 -2.63 -1.63
CA ALA A 731 59.20 -3.80 -0.81
C ALA A 731 60.69 -4.20 -0.97
N PRO A 732 61.39 -4.55 0.12
CA PRO A 732 62.83 -4.76 0.09
C PRO A 732 63.20 -5.87 -0.89
N THR A 733 63.90 -5.51 -1.96
CA THR A 733 64.30 -6.46 -3.00
C THR A 733 65.23 -7.51 -2.41
N SER A 734 64.75 -8.75 -2.33
CA SER A 734 65.62 -9.90 -2.02
C SER A 734 66.84 -9.87 -2.95
N PRO A 735 68.06 -9.98 -2.42
CA PRO A 735 69.27 -9.72 -3.20
C PRO A 735 69.33 -10.68 -4.40
N THR A 736 69.35 -10.11 -5.60
CA THR A 736 69.42 -10.86 -6.86
C THR A 736 70.66 -11.73 -6.87
N SER A 737 70.48 -13.05 -6.86
CA SER A 737 71.58 -13.99 -7.04
C SER A 737 72.25 -13.73 -8.40
N LEU A 738 73.57 -13.57 -8.40
CA LEU A 738 74.35 -13.31 -9.61
C LEU A 738 74.30 -14.53 -10.56
N SER A 739 73.37 -14.51 -11.52
CA SER A 739 73.29 -15.55 -12.56
C SER A 739 74.42 -15.40 -13.57
N SER A 740 75.30 -16.41 -13.68
CA SER A 740 76.44 -16.42 -14.60
C SER A 740 76.09 -16.97 -16.00
N GLY A 741 75.41 -16.15 -16.79
CA GLY A 741 75.66 -15.98 -18.24
C GLY A 741 75.12 -17.03 -19.24
N ASN A 742 74.24 -16.54 -20.13
CA ASN A 742 74.00 -16.96 -21.52
C ASN A 742 73.40 -18.38 -21.74
N GLY A 743 72.33 -18.62 -22.51
CA GLY A 743 71.74 -17.86 -23.63
C GLY A 743 72.27 -18.37 -24.98
N LEU A 744 71.49 -18.67 -26.03
CA LEU A 744 70.05 -18.47 -26.36
C LEU A 744 69.58 -19.66 -27.27
N THR A 745 68.37 -19.85 -27.84
CA THR A 745 67.09 -19.10 -27.96
C THR A 745 65.97 -20.08 -28.41
N LYS A 746 64.67 -19.77 -28.15
CA LYS A 746 63.44 -20.33 -28.82
C LYS A 746 63.17 -21.85 -28.65
N THR A 747 61.96 -22.38 -28.41
CA THR A 747 60.53 -21.97 -28.52
C THR A 747 59.63 -22.80 -27.58
N GLY A 748 58.37 -22.39 -27.36
CA GLY A 748 57.25 -23.34 -27.14
C GLY A 748 56.48 -23.22 -25.81
N GLN A 749 55.15 -23.33 -25.88
CA GLN A 749 54.22 -23.14 -24.75
C GLN A 749 53.95 -24.41 -23.92
N ASN A 750 53.66 -24.19 -22.65
CA ASN A 750 52.56 -24.73 -21.83
C ASN A 750 52.02 -26.15 -22.13
N THR A 751 51.94 -26.99 -21.09
CA THR A 751 50.68 -27.24 -20.34
C THR A 751 50.90 -28.17 -19.14
N PHE A 752 50.06 -28.04 -18.11
CA PHE A 752 49.86 -29.07 -17.09
C PHE A 752 48.37 -29.46 -17.08
N GLN A 753 48.11 -30.74 -16.86
CA GLN A 753 46.82 -31.45 -16.97
C GLN A 753 46.58 -32.27 -15.70
N THR A 754 45.37 -32.51 -15.18
CA THR A 754 44.07 -31.80 -15.26
C THR A 754 43.14 -32.34 -14.15
N ILE A 755 42.08 -31.59 -13.81
CA ILE A 755 40.80 -32.07 -13.24
C ILE A 755 40.84 -32.73 -11.83
N PHE A 756 40.23 -32.05 -10.87
CA PHE A 756 38.95 -32.52 -10.33
C PHE A 756 38.00 -31.33 -10.16
N ILE A 757 36.70 -31.52 -10.40
CA ILE A 757 35.67 -30.47 -10.31
C ILE A 757 34.68 -30.86 -9.23
N GLY A 758 34.37 -29.92 -8.33
CA GLY A 758 33.30 -30.04 -7.34
C GLY A 758 32.45 -28.77 -7.36
N THR A 759 31.20 -28.90 -7.78
CA THR A 759 30.15 -27.87 -7.66
C THR A 759 29.86 -27.61 -6.17
N SER A 760 29.55 -26.39 -5.73
CA SER A 760 28.31 -25.68 -6.13
C SER A 760 28.39 -24.15 -6.06
N ILE A 761 28.30 -23.49 -7.22
CA ILE A 761 27.97 -22.06 -7.35
C ILE A 761 26.92 -21.93 -8.46
N VAL A 762 25.63 -22.01 -8.08
CA VAL A 762 24.49 -21.90 -9.01
C VAL A 762 23.31 -21.15 -8.38
N SER A 763 23.00 -21.36 -7.10
CA SER A 763 21.73 -20.93 -6.51
C SER A 763 21.60 -19.43 -6.18
N ALA A 764 22.67 -18.71 -5.87
CA ALA A 764 22.59 -17.29 -5.48
C ALA A 764 22.53 -16.35 -6.71
N VAL A 765 23.51 -16.45 -7.60
CA VAL A 765 23.63 -15.57 -8.78
C VAL A 765 22.45 -15.71 -9.75
N LEU A 766 21.79 -16.86 -9.79
CA LEU A 766 20.61 -17.06 -10.64
C LEU A 766 19.35 -16.37 -10.08
N ALA A 767 19.22 -16.22 -8.76
CA ALA A 767 18.11 -15.48 -8.15
C ALA A 767 18.20 -13.99 -8.47
N VAL A 768 19.37 -13.38 -8.23
CA VAL A 768 19.64 -11.95 -8.50
C VAL A 768 19.49 -11.60 -9.99
N LEU A 769 19.77 -12.53 -10.91
CA LEU A 769 19.55 -12.37 -12.35
C LEU A 769 18.13 -12.74 -12.83
N MET A 770 17.25 -13.22 -11.95
CA MET A 770 15.84 -13.52 -12.26
C MET A 770 14.87 -12.47 -11.71
N SER A 771 15.09 -11.89 -10.54
CA SER A 771 14.30 -10.74 -10.07
C SER A 771 14.51 -9.52 -10.97
N ARG A 772 15.77 -9.16 -11.24
CA ARG A 772 16.19 -8.00 -12.04
C ARG A 772 15.99 -8.15 -13.56
N ARG A 773 14.89 -8.79 -14.00
CA ARG A 773 14.60 -9.01 -15.43
C ARG A 773 13.14 -8.85 -15.90
N LYS A 774 12.20 -8.34 -15.07
CA LYS A 774 10.85 -7.92 -15.51
C LYS A 774 10.91 -6.76 -16.56
N TYR A 775 11.92 -5.87 -16.51
CA TYR A 775 11.90 -4.54 -17.16
C TYR A 775 12.17 -4.41 -18.69
N ILE A 776 12.18 -5.49 -19.49
CA ILE A 776 12.54 -5.42 -20.94
C ILE A 776 11.48 -5.98 -21.91
N TYR A 777 10.35 -6.54 -21.44
CA TYR A 777 9.31 -7.12 -22.30
C TYR A 777 7.86 -6.71 -21.95
N ARG A 778 7.52 -5.43 -22.17
CA ARG A 778 6.11 -4.96 -22.32
C ARG A 778 5.94 -3.98 -23.49
N ILE A 779 6.33 -4.40 -24.69
CA ILE A 779 5.86 -3.81 -25.97
C ILE A 779 5.54 -4.97 -26.94
N HIS A 780 4.32 -4.98 -27.49
CA HIS A 780 3.70 -6.02 -28.33
C HIS A 780 3.17 -7.28 -27.61
N SER A 781 1.94 -7.17 -27.07
CA SER A 781 0.79 -7.88 -27.66
C SER A 781 -0.51 -7.23 -27.22
#